data_AF-A0A135USL3-F1
#
_entry.id   AF-A0A135USL3-F1
#
_cell.length_a   1.000
_cell.length_b   1.000
_cell.length_c   1.000
_cell.angle_alpha   90.00
_cell.angle_beta   90.00
_cell.angle_gamma   90.00
#
_symmetry.space_group_name_H-M   'P 1'
#
loop_
_entity.id
_entity.type
_entity.pdbx_description
1 polymer ?
#
loop_
_entity_poly.entity_id
_entity_poly.type
_entity_poly.pdbx_seq_one_letter_code
_entity_poly.pdbx_strand_id
1 'polypeptide(L)'
;MSANESKRRSEPRLIDKTASFQYQPLEEGVDCTRFLSIHPAKNDSDPTMNCALNHITFGEKPSYEALSYRWGEQAPVHAIVLDGHPFLVRKNVHDALLYLRNRGNGGLLWVDAICIDQANVQERNRQVAIMRHIYSRARTVVVWLGSAYSQFQERMNSLEARFAPEKSSIDETLTSATASGEPDDGHEASLKCEREMVLSLAKDEYWNRVWIIQEIGRARQRRVCFGNMELSWGNFIRMMTHHSVTTEGPLRLNQQVEQKYQGSHTLRRLLHDHQKARCQNPKDKIFGLVGLAVDGHGYPSPDYNKSLFQIWTETMEFMNSRKMFDDKNELDIVSHATLIKFLLLGTRSTPIQEVLRPYIAEHERQLISLRHGYIHPHAFKLTGYLLGCIRSLGPSVKDVAGKLDKVDEWSHGVQTNYGDDLGNACRQSDDLIGAILDKEDAVIGQICFNQSSLVIWEDRIDRNYFVRDLLNWMDQNKHILGSPGSPPSHPGHSSYDITEDSQDAETLLYQLRTGRHSDQSPEWKMGVVPSKAALGDIVCWVGGTKTALLVRPIGRRKEDYGTEDYAKFQVIGTAMIAEDIADSTIDHHRRLNIQDGDDVGFRLLGLGAEYQSVIDATWASLDDPNDPYNWPTYRKVTIAVLISSGQLITLMSTSMMASALPQISRDLNISATTTQITFSLFVLGQAFAPFLIAALSEMYGRKPVWIGSCCFYQLWNALCPVGKSAPLMIAGRFLSGCGASAGVVLTGPIMADMYRAKYRGKSLAIASFIPYFGPALGPIVGGLVSDHIEWPWLFWILSMFSGGITLIAYFLVDETYTPILLQRKVESQSSSGRNRFGPPWNAVVQRGLFKGLSIHLLRPIEILTRRPIILMISWIWAISFGLYVLVLSSFASLWMDRYSQSETQSTLNYIALAIGITISSQAGGPLMDYIFRRLQDRSNGETTPEFRVPYLIIGVILLPVGLFWYGWAAERGMHWAFVDVGAAIFTCGTFITGSAINAYLIDEFKHAASASAAARMLSNVFGFAFPIFAPHLFNRLGYGWGNSLLAFVFIGVGLPCPIILWLWGANIRALGRGAQD
;
A
#
# COMPACT_ATOMS: atom_id res chain seq x y z
N MET A 1 -19.58 -25.57 71.09
CA MET A 1 -20.88 -25.73 71.78
C MET A 1 -21.89 -24.91 71.00
N SER A 2 -22.55 -25.53 70.03
CA SER A 2 -23.88 -26.19 70.14
C SER A 2 -24.98 -25.14 69.89
N ALA A 3 -25.52 -25.00 68.68
CA ALA A 3 -26.44 -25.88 67.93
C ALA A 3 -27.92 -25.57 68.19
N ASN A 4 -28.59 -25.24 67.07
CA ASN A 4 -29.98 -25.50 66.67
C ASN A 4 -31.18 -24.91 67.42
N GLU A 5 -32.01 -24.23 66.61
CA GLU A 5 -33.48 -24.36 66.43
C GLU A 5 -34.09 -22.97 66.17
N SER A 6 -35.04 -22.72 65.27
CA SER A 6 -35.63 -23.46 64.15
C SER A 6 -36.56 -22.47 63.40
N LYS A 7 -36.74 -22.70 62.09
CA LYS A 7 -37.96 -22.42 61.29
C LYS A 7 -38.75 -21.12 61.55
N ARG A 8 -38.67 -20.18 60.59
CA ARG A 8 -39.88 -19.45 60.13
C ARG A 8 -39.97 -19.49 58.61
N ARG A 9 -40.92 -20.29 58.12
CA ARG A 9 -41.55 -20.14 56.81
C ARG A 9 -42.05 -18.70 56.69
N SER A 10 -41.64 -17.96 55.67
CA SER A 10 -42.31 -16.74 55.23
C SER A 10 -43.27 -17.07 54.08
N GLU A 11 -44.53 -16.73 54.31
CA GLU A 11 -45.67 -16.81 53.42
C GLU A 11 -45.46 -16.03 52.10
N PRO A 12 -46.23 -16.33 51.03
CA PRO A 12 -46.13 -15.64 49.76
C PRO A 12 -46.58 -14.18 49.92
N ARG A 13 -45.67 -13.22 49.66
CA ARG A 13 -46.01 -11.80 49.59
C ARG A 13 -46.97 -11.57 48.43
N LEU A 14 -48.09 -10.93 48.74
CA LEU A 14 -49.08 -10.42 47.78
C LEU A 14 -48.37 -9.52 46.75
N ILE A 15 -48.62 -9.81 45.47
CA ILE A 15 -48.07 -9.07 44.33
C ILE A 15 -48.80 -7.72 44.25
N ASP A 16 -48.10 -6.63 44.58
CA ASP A 16 -48.58 -5.27 44.38
C ASP A 16 -48.36 -4.88 42.90
N LYS A 17 -49.44 -4.88 42.11
CA LYS A 17 -49.41 -4.71 40.65
C LYS A 17 -49.17 -3.26 40.19
N THR A 18 -48.92 -2.33 41.11
CA THR A 18 -48.85 -0.87 40.84
C THR A 18 -47.50 -0.22 41.15
N ALA A 19 -46.54 -0.92 41.76
CA ALA A 19 -45.23 -0.36 42.11
C ALA A 19 -44.18 -0.61 41.01
N SER A 20 -43.61 0.47 40.45
CA SER A 20 -42.47 0.42 39.53
C SER A 20 -41.20 -0.02 40.25
N PHE A 21 -40.43 -0.93 39.65
CA PHE A 21 -39.14 -1.37 40.18
C PHE A 21 -38.18 -0.18 40.39
N GLN A 22 -37.53 -0.13 41.56
CA GLN A 22 -36.50 0.86 41.88
C GLN A 22 -35.21 0.15 42.30
N TYR A 23 -34.07 0.63 41.78
CA TYR A 23 -32.76 0.13 42.14
C TYR A 23 -32.37 0.54 43.55
N GLN A 24 -31.84 -0.41 44.33
CA GLN A 24 -31.13 -0.08 45.57
C GLN A 24 -29.76 0.53 45.22
N PRO A 25 -29.39 1.72 45.74
CA PRO A 25 -28.11 2.35 45.44
C PRO A 25 -26.92 1.46 45.76
N LEU A 26 -25.90 1.45 44.88
CA LEU A 26 -24.63 0.78 45.16
C LEU A 26 -23.79 1.61 46.13
N GLU A 27 -23.04 0.94 47.01
CA GLU A 27 -22.19 1.62 47.99
C GLU A 27 -21.09 2.45 47.32
N GLU A 28 -20.97 3.72 47.74
CA GLU A 28 -19.92 4.62 47.27
C GLU A 28 -18.56 4.20 47.85
N GLY A 29 -17.54 4.09 46.99
CA GLY A 29 -16.17 3.72 47.39
C GLY A 29 -15.86 2.22 47.44
N VAL A 30 -16.86 1.32 47.37
CA VAL A 30 -16.65 -0.14 47.31
C VAL A 30 -16.85 -0.66 45.88
N ASP A 31 -15.91 -1.47 45.38
CA ASP A 31 -16.08 -2.14 44.08
C ASP A 31 -17.16 -3.23 44.18
N CYS A 32 -18.40 -2.89 43.80
CA CYS A 32 -19.56 -3.78 43.81
C CYS A 32 -20.42 -3.63 42.54
N THR A 33 -21.23 -4.65 42.27
CA THR A 33 -22.25 -4.67 41.20
C THR A 33 -23.44 -5.52 41.65
N ARG A 34 -24.54 -5.44 40.92
CA ARG A 34 -25.67 -6.37 41.08
C ARG A 34 -25.50 -7.58 40.16
N PHE A 35 -26.00 -8.74 40.58
CA PHE A 35 -26.06 -9.96 39.77
C PHE A 35 -27.48 -10.51 39.74
N LEU A 36 -27.92 -10.93 38.56
CA LEU A 36 -29.22 -11.51 38.30
C LEU A 36 -29.21 -13.01 38.62
N SER A 37 -30.18 -13.46 39.42
CA SER A 37 -30.50 -14.88 39.59
C SER A 37 -31.81 -15.19 38.89
N ILE A 38 -31.79 -16.14 37.96
CA ILE A 38 -32.98 -16.57 37.22
C ILE A 38 -33.63 -17.74 37.98
N HIS A 39 -34.91 -17.62 38.33
CA HIS A 39 -35.63 -18.72 38.97
C HIS A 39 -36.06 -19.78 37.93
N PRO A 40 -35.97 -21.09 38.28
CA PRO A 40 -36.44 -22.16 37.40
C PRO A 40 -37.92 -22.02 37.05
N ALA A 41 -38.33 -22.56 35.92
CA ALA A 41 -39.74 -22.62 35.53
C ALA A 41 -40.53 -23.47 36.53
N LYS A 42 -41.72 -23.01 36.92
CA LYS A 42 -42.60 -23.80 37.80
C LYS A 42 -43.23 -24.98 37.06
N ASN A 43 -43.47 -24.85 35.75
CA ASN A 43 -43.95 -25.85 34.77
C ASN A 43 -43.50 -25.45 33.34
N ASP A 44 -43.50 -26.37 32.36
CA ASP A 44 -43.12 -26.12 30.94
C ASP A 44 -43.95 -25.05 30.21
N SER A 45 -45.06 -24.62 30.81
CA SER A 45 -46.00 -23.62 30.28
C SER A 45 -46.02 -22.31 31.09
N ASP A 46 -45.01 -22.04 31.93
CA ASP A 46 -44.90 -20.80 32.71
C ASP A 46 -44.33 -19.64 31.86
N PRO A 47 -45.15 -18.68 31.40
CA PRO A 47 -44.67 -17.55 30.60
C PRO A 47 -43.97 -16.48 31.47
N THR A 48 -44.05 -16.58 32.81
CA THR A 48 -43.53 -15.54 33.70
C THR A 48 -42.08 -15.82 34.08
N MET A 49 -41.18 -14.93 33.64
CA MET A 49 -39.75 -15.00 33.94
C MET A 49 -39.47 -14.28 35.26
N ASN A 50 -39.35 -15.05 36.35
CA ASN A 50 -39.02 -14.51 37.68
C ASN A 50 -37.51 -14.47 37.89
N CYS A 51 -36.98 -13.32 38.28
CA CYS A 51 -35.57 -13.09 38.57
C CYS A 51 -35.40 -12.27 39.85
N ALA A 52 -34.23 -12.39 40.48
CA ALA A 52 -33.84 -11.59 41.65
C ALA A 52 -32.50 -10.88 41.42
N LEU A 53 -32.33 -9.66 41.93
CA LEU A 53 -31.05 -8.96 41.91
C LEU A 53 -30.34 -9.07 43.26
N ASN A 54 -29.14 -9.64 43.24
CA ASN A 54 -28.28 -9.74 44.41
C ASN A 54 -27.19 -8.67 44.34
N HIS A 55 -27.09 -7.84 45.37
CA HIS A 55 -25.98 -6.92 45.54
C HIS A 55 -24.78 -7.68 46.12
N ILE A 56 -23.66 -7.71 45.39
CA ILE A 56 -22.46 -8.45 45.81
C ILE A 56 -21.22 -7.59 45.58
N THR A 57 -20.32 -7.57 46.56
CA THR A 57 -19.02 -6.92 46.43
C THR A 57 -18.03 -7.83 45.72
N PHE A 58 -17.11 -7.31 44.91
CA PHE A 58 -16.11 -8.18 44.27
C PHE A 58 -15.12 -8.80 45.27
N GLY A 59 -15.04 -8.28 46.50
CA GLY A 59 -14.25 -8.86 47.60
C GLY A 59 -14.71 -10.27 47.99
N GLU A 60 -16.00 -10.58 47.82
CA GLU A 60 -16.60 -11.89 48.12
C GLU A 60 -16.28 -12.96 47.06
N LYS A 61 -15.58 -12.59 45.98
CA LYS A 61 -15.20 -13.48 44.86
C LYS A 61 -16.40 -14.28 44.30
N PRO A 62 -17.49 -13.60 43.87
CA PRO A 62 -18.66 -14.29 43.32
C PRO A 62 -18.30 -15.10 42.07
N SER A 63 -18.88 -16.30 41.95
CA SER A 63 -18.82 -17.12 40.75
C SER A 63 -20.06 -16.84 39.89
N TYR A 64 -19.87 -16.17 38.76
CA TYR A 64 -20.96 -15.73 37.89
C TYR A 64 -20.62 -15.90 36.41
N GLU A 65 -21.66 -15.93 35.57
CA GLU A 65 -21.55 -15.80 34.12
C GLU A 65 -21.82 -14.35 33.71
N ALA A 66 -21.17 -13.85 32.66
CA ALA A 66 -21.46 -12.52 32.12
C ALA A 66 -22.03 -12.65 30.71
N LEU A 67 -23.16 -11.99 30.45
CA LEU A 67 -23.81 -12.02 29.14
C LEU A 67 -23.20 -10.96 28.22
N SER A 68 -22.87 -11.36 27.00
CA SER A 68 -22.40 -10.50 25.93
C SER A 68 -23.35 -10.65 24.74
N TYR A 69 -24.05 -9.58 24.40
CA TYR A 69 -25.12 -9.60 23.40
C TYR A 69 -25.27 -8.25 22.71
N ARG A 70 -25.92 -8.23 21.54
CA ARG A 70 -26.25 -6.99 20.83
C ARG A 70 -27.53 -6.37 21.42
N TRP A 71 -27.45 -5.09 21.80
CA TRP A 71 -28.64 -4.29 22.12
C TRP A 71 -29.54 -4.20 20.88
N GLY A 72 -30.78 -4.68 21.00
CA GLY A 72 -31.76 -4.66 19.90
C GLY A 72 -32.25 -3.25 19.57
N GLU A 73 -32.72 -3.06 18.33
CA GLU A 73 -33.24 -1.76 17.83
C GLU A 73 -34.59 -1.37 18.46
N GLN A 74 -35.33 -2.35 18.99
CA GLN A 74 -36.63 -2.12 19.62
C GLN A 74 -36.48 -1.63 21.06
N ALA A 75 -37.36 -0.71 21.48
CA ALA A 75 -37.49 -0.27 22.86
C ALA A 75 -37.79 -1.47 23.80
N PRO A 76 -37.53 -1.36 25.12
CA PRO A 76 -37.87 -2.41 26.08
C PRO A 76 -39.39 -2.62 26.11
N VAL A 77 -39.85 -3.79 25.64
CA VAL A 77 -41.29 -4.11 25.51
C VAL A 77 -41.66 -5.47 26.12
N HIS A 78 -40.68 -6.30 26.48
CA HIS A 78 -40.94 -7.61 27.08
C HIS A 78 -40.84 -7.51 28.60
N ALA A 79 -41.87 -7.94 29.32
CA ALA A 79 -41.90 -7.87 30.78
C ALA A 79 -41.26 -9.11 31.42
N ILE A 80 -40.34 -8.89 32.34
CA ILE A 80 -39.84 -9.87 33.31
C ILE A 80 -40.26 -9.45 34.73
N VAL A 81 -40.27 -10.37 35.68
CA VAL A 81 -40.53 -10.06 37.08
C VAL A 81 -39.20 -10.03 37.83
N LEU A 82 -38.78 -8.86 38.30
CA LEU A 82 -37.52 -8.61 38.99
C LEU A 82 -37.81 -8.24 40.44
N ASP A 83 -37.35 -9.06 41.39
CA ASP A 83 -37.63 -8.92 42.84
C ASP A 83 -39.12 -8.75 43.16
N GLY A 84 -40.00 -9.38 42.37
CA GLY A 84 -41.46 -9.31 42.53
C GLY A 84 -42.17 -8.17 41.78
N HIS A 85 -41.42 -7.31 41.08
CA HIS A 85 -41.95 -6.17 40.32
C HIS A 85 -41.80 -6.35 38.80
N PRO A 86 -42.72 -5.83 37.97
CA PRO A 86 -42.56 -5.86 36.52
C PRO A 86 -41.40 -4.95 36.07
N PHE A 87 -40.52 -5.49 35.22
CA PHE A 87 -39.38 -4.79 34.64
C PHE A 87 -39.33 -5.06 33.12
N LEU A 88 -39.20 -4.02 32.31
CA LEU A 88 -39.21 -4.15 30.84
C LEU A 88 -37.79 -4.33 30.30
N VAL A 89 -37.60 -5.37 29.49
CA VAL A 89 -36.36 -5.65 28.78
C VAL A 89 -36.59 -5.69 27.27
N ARG A 90 -35.50 -5.54 26.51
CA ARG A 90 -35.52 -5.71 25.06
C ARG A 90 -35.66 -7.19 24.69
N LYS A 91 -36.24 -7.47 23.51
CA LYS A 91 -36.46 -8.82 22.99
C LYS A 91 -35.20 -9.70 23.04
N ASN A 92 -34.05 -9.18 22.59
CA ASN A 92 -32.80 -9.94 22.57
C ASN A 92 -32.35 -10.41 23.96
N VAL A 93 -32.56 -9.59 24.99
CA VAL A 93 -32.23 -9.93 26.39
C VAL A 93 -33.25 -10.93 26.92
N HIS A 94 -34.53 -10.71 26.65
CA HIS A 94 -35.59 -11.64 27.02
C HIS A 94 -35.33 -13.06 26.44
N ASP A 95 -35.02 -13.16 25.15
CA ASP A 95 -34.74 -14.42 24.48
C ASP A 95 -33.48 -15.11 25.04
N ALA A 96 -32.44 -14.34 25.35
CA ALA A 96 -31.22 -14.86 25.98
C ALA A 96 -31.49 -15.41 27.39
N LEU A 97 -32.27 -14.69 28.19
CA LEU A 97 -32.63 -15.12 29.55
C LEU A 97 -33.53 -16.37 29.52
N LEU A 98 -34.47 -16.45 28.57
CA LEU A 98 -35.31 -17.63 28.38
C LEU A 98 -34.48 -18.85 27.98
N TYR A 99 -33.54 -18.67 27.04
CA TYR A 99 -32.59 -19.71 26.64
C TYR A 99 -31.76 -20.22 27.84
N LEU A 100 -31.24 -19.31 28.66
CA LEU A 100 -30.45 -19.66 29.84
C LEU A 100 -31.29 -20.32 30.94
N ARG A 101 -32.55 -19.88 31.13
CA ARG A 101 -33.50 -20.46 32.09
C ARG A 101 -33.80 -21.92 31.79
N ASN A 102 -34.04 -22.26 30.52
CA ASN A 102 -34.42 -23.60 30.09
C ASN A 102 -33.30 -24.65 30.25
N ARG A 103 -32.04 -24.22 30.34
CA ARG A 103 -30.89 -25.12 30.52
C ARG A 103 -30.49 -25.36 31.98
N GLY A 104 -31.25 -24.84 32.95
CA GLY A 104 -31.09 -25.17 34.37
C GLY A 104 -29.88 -24.53 35.09
N ASN A 105 -29.25 -23.51 34.50
CA ASN A 105 -28.15 -22.79 35.15
C ASN A 105 -28.67 -21.82 36.23
N GLY A 106 -28.92 -22.31 37.45
CA GLY A 106 -29.29 -21.49 38.62
C GLY A 106 -28.15 -20.64 39.20
N GLY A 107 -27.20 -20.19 38.37
CA GLY A 107 -26.04 -19.40 38.78
C GLY A 107 -26.29 -17.89 38.71
N LEU A 108 -25.36 -17.11 39.29
CA LEU A 108 -25.36 -15.65 39.16
C LEU A 108 -25.03 -15.25 37.73
N LEU A 109 -25.82 -14.36 37.14
CA LEU A 109 -25.65 -13.84 35.79
C LEU A 109 -25.48 -12.31 35.85
N TRP A 110 -24.50 -11.78 35.13
CA TRP A 110 -24.34 -10.34 34.95
C TRP A 110 -24.84 -9.92 33.57
N VAL A 111 -25.80 -8.99 33.54
CA VAL A 111 -26.37 -8.41 32.31
C VAL A 111 -26.38 -6.90 32.47
N ASP A 112 -25.61 -6.19 31.65
CA ASP A 112 -25.45 -4.73 31.69
C ASP A 112 -26.79 -3.94 31.73
N ALA A 113 -27.79 -4.36 30.95
CA ALA A 113 -29.09 -3.70 30.86
C ALA A 113 -30.00 -3.92 32.09
N ILE A 114 -29.64 -4.83 32.99
CA ILE A 114 -30.44 -5.17 34.19
C ILE A 114 -29.65 -4.87 35.47
N CYS A 115 -28.36 -5.21 35.51
CA CYS A 115 -27.52 -5.07 36.69
C CYS A 115 -27.06 -3.63 36.96
N ILE A 116 -27.02 -2.78 35.93
CA ILE A 116 -26.67 -1.36 36.02
C ILE A 116 -27.94 -0.52 35.95
N ASP A 117 -28.09 0.46 36.84
CA ASP A 117 -29.13 1.47 36.71
C ASP A 117 -28.80 2.39 35.52
N GLN A 118 -29.48 2.17 34.39
CA GLN A 118 -29.25 2.91 33.15
C GLN A 118 -29.74 4.37 33.22
N ALA A 119 -30.65 4.68 34.16
CA ALA A 119 -31.18 6.03 34.36
C ALA A 119 -30.25 6.88 35.23
N ASN A 120 -29.49 6.26 36.14
CA ASN A 120 -28.49 6.93 36.96
C ASN A 120 -27.15 7.06 36.21
N VAL A 121 -26.88 8.24 35.64
CA VAL A 121 -25.65 8.51 34.87
C VAL A 121 -24.37 8.33 35.70
N GLN A 122 -24.39 8.70 36.98
CA GLN A 122 -23.21 8.59 37.86
C GLN A 122 -22.89 7.11 38.14
N GLU A 123 -23.90 6.32 38.51
CA GLU A 123 -23.75 4.87 38.68
C GLU A 123 -23.30 4.22 37.37
N ARG A 124 -23.96 4.53 36.25
CA ARG A 124 -23.65 3.98 34.94
C ARG A 124 -22.21 4.24 34.53
N ASN A 125 -21.71 5.47 34.65
CA ASN A 125 -20.33 5.80 34.30
C ASN A 125 -19.33 5.02 35.18
N ARG A 126 -19.62 4.90 36.48
CA ARG A 126 -18.81 4.11 37.41
C ARG A 126 -18.79 2.62 37.04
N GLN A 127 -19.95 2.04 36.74
CA GLN A 127 -20.08 0.63 36.35
C GLN A 127 -19.40 0.36 35.00
N VAL A 128 -19.54 1.26 34.02
CA VAL A 128 -18.86 1.15 32.71
C VAL A 128 -17.34 1.18 32.87
N ALA A 129 -16.79 2.03 33.74
CA ALA A 129 -15.35 2.09 34.01
C ALA A 129 -14.78 0.76 34.57
N ILE A 130 -15.60 -0.04 35.26
CA ILE A 130 -15.20 -1.32 35.83
C ILE A 130 -15.61 -2.56 35.01
N MET A 131 -16.34 -2.42 33.90
CA MET A 131 -16.79 -3.54 33.06
C MET A 131 -15.66 -4.48 32.63
N ARG A 132 -14.47 -3.94 32.33
CA ARG A 132 -13.27 -4.74 32.02
C ARG A 132 -12.93 -5.73 33.14
N HIS A 133 -13.16 -5.36 34.39
CA HIS A 133 -12.93 -6.20 35.55
C HIS A 133 -14.05 -7.23 35.71
N ILE A 134 -15.30 -6.86 35.42
CA ILE A 134 -16.47 -7.76 35.43
C ILE A 134 -16.26 -8.92 34.45
N TYR A 135 -16.06 -8.63 33.17
CA TYR A 135 -15.86 -9.70 32.16
C TYR A 135 -14.60 -10.54 32.40
N SER A 136 -13.53 -9.97 32.98
CA SER A 136 -12.31 -10.72 33.32
C SER A 136 -12.44 -11.64 34.53
N ARG A 137 -13.39 -11.34 35.44
CA ARG A 137 -13.64 -12.10 36.67
C ARG A 137 -14.77 -13.11 36.51
N ALA A 138 -15.63 -12.95 35.51
CA ALA A 138 -16.65 -13.92 35.15
C ALA A 138 -16.02 -15.32 34.94
N ARG A 139 -16.72 -16.35 35.42
CA ARG A 139 -16.36 -17.75 35.18
C ARG A 139 -16.43 -18.05 33.68
N THR A 140 -17.54 -17.65 33.07
CA THR A 140 -17.82 -17.84 31.65
C THR A 140 -18.44 -16.56 31.09
N VAL A 141 -17.94 -16.10 29.95
CA VAL A 141 -18.62 -15.08 29.14
C VAL A 141 -19.48 -15.79 28.10
N VAL A 142 -20.79 -15.55 28.17
CA VAL A 142 -21.80 -16.14 27.28
C VAL A 142 -22.09 -15.14 26.17
N VAL A 143 -21.69 -15.46 24.95
CA VAL A 143 -21.96 -14.69 23.75
C VAL A 143 -23.29 -15.15 23.16
N TRP A 144 -24.28 -14.26 23.12
CA TRP A 144 -25.60 -14.53 22.55
C TRP A 144 -25.77 -13.82 21.20
N LEU A 145 -25.86 -14.60 20.12
CA LEU A 145 -26.03 -14.08 18.75
C LEU A 145 -27.50 -14.00 18.30
N GLY A 146 -28.42 -14.60 19.06
CA GLY A 146 -29.86 -14.51 18.80
C GLY A 146 -30.52 -15.82 18.39
N SER A 147 -31.85 -15.83 18.43
CA SER A 147 -32.71 -17.00 18.16
C SER A 147 -32.95 -17.26 16.67
N ALA A 148 -32.67 -16.29 15.79
CA ALA A 148 -32.90 -16.39 14.34
C ALA A 148 -32.17 -17.57 13.67
N TYR A 149 -31.10 -18.07 14.30
CA TYR A 149 -30.32 -19.20 13.80
C TYR A 149 -31.00 -20.57 14.05
N SER A 150 -32.11 -20.63 14.80
CA SER A 150 -32.84 -21.89 15.06
C SER A 150 -33.43 -22.52 13.78
N GLN A 151 -33.72 -21.71 12.75
CA GLN A 151 -34.22 -22.18 11.46
C GLN A 151 -33.27 -23.14 10.74
N PHE A 152 -31.97 -23.06 11.01
CA PHE A 152 -30.96 -23.94 10.42
C PHE A 152 -30.87 -25.28 11.17
N GLN A 153 -31.44 -25.38 12.38
CA GLN A 153 -31.32 -26.54 13.26
C GLN A 153 -32.19 -27.72 12.82
N GLU A 154 -33.44 -27.48 12.42
CA GLU A 154 -34.39 -28.55 12.02
C GLU A 154 -33.91 -29.37 10.82
N ARG A 155 -32.98 -28.82 10.04
CA ARG A 155 -32.41 -29.44 8.83
C ARG A 155 -31.07 -30.14 9.08
N MET A 156 -30.58 -30.17 10.31
CA MET A 156 -29.17 -30.48 10.60
C MET A 156 -29.03 -31.35 11.86
N ASN A 157 -29.21 -32.66 11.71
CA ASN A 157 -29.20 -33.62 12.83
C ASN A 157 -27.81 -34.06 13.34
N SER A 158 -26.68 -33.51 12.85
CA SER A 158 -25.35 -34.14 13.08
C SER A 158 -24.18 -33.22 13.44
N LEU A 159 -24.38 -31.95 13.80
CA LEU A 159 -23.27 -31.02 14.06
C LEU A 159 -22.55 -31.27 15.39
N GLU A 160 -23.29 -31.54 16.47
CA GLU A 160 -22.70 -31.76 17.80
C GLU A 160 -21.85 -33.05 17.86
N ALA A 161 -22.21 -34.08 17.08
CA ALA A 161 -21.45 -35.33 17.00
C ALA A 161 -20.10 -35.17 16.28
N ARG A 162 -19.99 -34.26 15.30
CA ARG A 162 -18.76 -34.04 14.49
C ARG A 162 -17.67 -33.26 15.23
N PHE A 163 -18.05 -32.44 16.20
CA PHE A 163 -17.13 -31.56 16.93
C PHE A 163 -17.07 -31.84 18.44
N ALA A 164 -17.61 -32.99 18.86
CA ALA A 164 -17.42 -33.51 20.20
C ALA A 164 -15.94 -33.82 20.46
N PRO A 165 -15.41 -33.55 21.67
CA PRO A 165 -14.04 -33.91 22.00
C PRO A 165 -13.86 -35.43 21.95
N GLU A 166 -12.88 -35.89 21.17
CA GLU A 166 -12.42 -37.28 21.11
C GLU A 166 -12.26 -37.84 22.54
N LYS A 167 -13.09 -38.82 22.91
CA LYS A 167 -12.81 -39.66 24.06
C LYS A 167 -11.67 -40.59 23.67
N SER A 168 -10.56 -40.44 24.36
CA SER A 168 -9.42 -41.34 24.34
C SER A 168 -9.84 -42.77 24.71
N SER A 169 -9.87 -43.69 23.77
CA SER A 169 -9.61 -45.11 24.01
C SER A 169 -9.27 -45.83 22.72
N ILE A 170 -8.12 -46.47 22.76
CA ILE A 170 -7.60 -47.53 21.89
C ILE A 170 -8.71 -48.56 21.61
N ASP A 171 -9.00 -48.84 20.34
CA ASP A 171 -9.21 -50.20 19.85
C ASP A 171 -9.18 -50.26 18.31
N GLU A 172 -8.15 -50.93 17.80
CA GLU A 172 -8.15 -51.56 16.48
C GLU A 172 -9.09 -52.75 16.54
N THR A 173 -10.18 -52.75 15.75
CA THR A 173 -10.69 -53.90 14.96
C THR A 173 -12.07 -53.60 14.36
N LEU A 174 -12.38 -54.32 13.27
CA LEU A 174 -13.66 -54.44 12.55
C LEU A 174 -13.89 -53.56 11.31
N THR A 175 -13.14 -53.93 10.27
CA THR A 175 -13.61 -54.40 8.95
C THR A 175 -14.98 -53.97 8.41
N SER A 176 -14.92 -53.42 7.19
CA SER A 176 -15.79 -53.67 6.02
C SER A 176 -17.32 -53.55 6.16
N ALA A 177 -17.88 -52.51 5.53
CA ALA A 177 -19.19 -52.58 4.89
C ALA A 177 -19.15 -51.83 3.54
N THR A 178 -18.98 -52.64 2.49
CA THR A 178 -19.66 -52.58 1.19
C THR A 178 -19.95 -51.23 0.51
N ALA A 179 -19.33 -51.11 -0.67
CA ALA A 179 -19.86 -50.34 -1.80
C ALA A 179 -21.29 -50.79 -2.17
N SER A 180 -22.19 -49.82 -2.30
CA SER A 180 -23.36 -49.74 -3.20
C SER A 180 -24.44 -48.88 -2.54
N GLY A 181 -24.75 -47.73 -3.12
CA GLY A 181 -25.78 -46.82 -2.65
C GLY A 181 -25.60 -45.46 -3.30
N GLU A 182 -26.66 -44.96 -3.92
CA GLU A 182 -26.80 -43.69 -4.63
C GLU A 182 -26.26 -42.48 -3.83
N PRO A 183 -25.96 -41.34 -4.47
CA PRO A 183 -25.68 -40.10 -3.73
C PRO A 183 -26.90 -39.79 -2.86
N ASP A 184 -26.73 -39.88 -1.54
CA ASP A 184 -27.73 -39.45 -0.59
C ASP A 184 -27.85 -37.93 -0.71
N ASP A 185 -28.80 -37.45 -1.53
CA ASP A 185 -29.13 -36.03 -1.75
C ASP A 185 -29.28 -35.26 -0.41
N GLY A 186 -29.58 -35.96 0.68
CA GLY A 186 -29.65 -35.41 2.04
C GLY A 186 -28.30 -34.94 2.63
N HIS A 187 -27.18 -35.59 2.30
CA HIS A 187 -25.86 -35.23 2.87
C HIS A 187 -25.29 -33.94 2.26
N GLU A 188 -25.44 -33.76 0.95
CA GLU A 188 -24.98 -32.58 0.24
C GLU A 188 -25.83 -31.35 0.58
N ALA A 189 -27.15 -31.53 0.74
CA ALA A 189 -28.05 -30.49 1.22
C ALA A 189 -27.72 -30.03 2.65
N SER A 190 -27.35 -30.95 3.54
CA SER A 190 -26.94 -30.65 4.92
C SER A 190 -25.64 -29.84 4.98
N LEU A 191 -24.63 -30.21 4.20
CA LEU A 191 -23.35 -29.47 4.10
C LEU A 191 -23.54 -28.06 3.53
N LYS A 192 -24.46 -27.89 2.58
CA LYS A 192 -24.82 -26.58 2.01
C LYS A 192 -25.52 -25.69 3.05
N CYS A 193 -26.45 -26.24 3.82
CA CYS A 193 -27.13 -25.56 4.92
C CYS A 193 -26.13 -25.13 6.03
N GLU A 194 -25.19 -26.01 6.38
CA GLU A 194 -24.11 -25.72 7.33
C GLU A 194 -23.25 -24.53 6.85
N ARG A 195 -22.86 -24.52 5.58
CA ARG A 195 -22.07 -23.43 4.98
C ARG A 195 -22.82 -22.10 4.98
N GLU A 196 -24.12 -22.10 4.68
CA GLU A 196 -24.97 -20.91 4.72
C GLU A 196 -25.08 -20.33 6.14
N MET A 197 -25.25 -21.18 7.15
CA MET A 197 -25.27 -20.78 8.56
C MET A 197 -23.94 -20.14 8.98
N VAL A 198 -22.80 -20.77 8.66
CA VAL A 198 -21.48 -20.26 9.02
C VAL A 198 -21.19 -18.91 8.35
N LEU A 199 -21.62 -18.73 7.09
CA LEU A 199 -21.52 -17.44 6.39
C LEU A 199 -22.38 -16.35 7.03
N SER A 200 -23.58 -16.69 7.50
CA SER A 200 -24.44 -15.75 8.22
C SER A 200 -23.84 -15.37 9.58
N LEU A 201 -23.31 -16.34 10.33
CA LEU A 201 -22.64 -16.12 11.61
C LEU A 201 -21.39 -15.26 11.45
N ALA A 202 -20.59 -15.44 10.39
CA ALA A 202 -19.38 -14.65 10.15
C ALA A 202 -19.68 -13.16 9.92
N LYS A 203 -20.82 -12.85 9.31
CA LYS A 203 -21.24 -11.50 8.94
C LYS A 203 -22.14 -10.83 9.99
N ASP A 204 -22.39 -11.49 11.11
CA ASP A 204 -23.24 -10.94 12.18
C ASP A 204 -22.70 -9.59 12.66
N GLU A 205 -23.58 -8.60 12.75
CA GLU A 205 -23.22 -7.24 13.18
C GLU A 205 -22.70 -7.19 14.62
N TYR A 206 -22.96 -8.22 15.43
CA TYR A 206 -22.34 -8.40 16.74
C TYR A 206 -20.81 -8.25 16.69
N TRP A 207 -20.14 -8.80 15.66
CA TRP A 207 -18.67 -8.79 15.54
C TRP A 207 -18.08 -7.41 15.25
N ASN A 208 -18.91 -6.43 14.86
CA ASN A 208 -18.46 -5.07 14.53
C ASN A 208 -18.49 -4.10 15.71
N ARG A 209 -18.92 -4.56 16.89
CA ARG A 209 -18.99 -3.76 18.12
C ARG A 209 -17.59 -3.51 18.68
N VAL A 210 -17.33 -2.30 19.18
CA VAL A 210 -16.06 -2.01 19.87
C VAL A 210 -15.99 -2.71 21.24
N TRP A 211 -17.12 -2.76 21.95
CA TRP A 211 -17.20 -3.28 23.33
C TRP A 211 -16.89 -4.78 23.44
N ILE A 212 -17.15 -5.59 22.40
CA ILE A 212 -16.88 -7.04 22.44
C ILE A 212 -15.40 -7.38 22.62
N ILE A 213 -14.50 -6.43 22.32
CA ILE A 213 -13.06 -6.60 22.53
C ILE A 213 -12.75 -6.65 24.03
N GLN A 214 -13.45 -5.83 24.84
CA GLN A 214 -13.35 -5.89 26.30
C GLN A 214 -14.08 -7.12 26.86
N GLU A 215 -15.26 -7.45 26.31
CA GLU A 215 -16.12 -8.54 26.78
C GLU A 215 -15.48 -9.92 26.53
N ILE A 216 -14.92 -10.16 25.34
CA ILE A 216 -14.33 -11.45 24.92
C ILE A 216 -12.83 -11.50 25.17
N GLY A 217 -12.10 -10.40 24.96
CA GLY A 217 -10.62 -10.40 24.96
C GLY A 217 -9.97 -10.56 26.34
N ARG A 218 -10.75 -10.45 27.42
CA ARG A 218 -10.28 -10.72 28.79
C ARG A 218 -11.01 -11.88 29.47
N ALA A 219 -11.92 -12.56 28.77
CA ALA A 219 -12.70 -13.66 29.31
C ALA A 219 -11.83 -14.90 29.63
N ARG A 220 -12.10 -15.54 30.78
CA ARG A 220 -11.43 -16.80 31.17
C ARG A 220 -11.94 -17.99 30.36
N GLN A 221 -13.25 -18.12 30.24
CA GLN A 221 -13.94 -19.09 29.39
C GLN A 221 -14.98 -18.38 28.53
N ARG A 222 -15.18 -18.87 27.31
CA ARG A 222 -16.01 -18.25 26.28
C ARG A 222 -16.93 -19.28 25.67
N ARG A 223 -18.21 -18.96 25.61
CA ARG A 223 -19.30 -19.84 25.20
C ARG A 223 -20.16 -19.08 24.21
N VAL A 224 -20.36 -19.62 23.01
CA VAL A 224 -21.12 -18.97 21.95
C VAL A 224 -22.45 -19.70 21.80
N CYS A 225 -23.54 -18.98 22.00
CA CYS A 225 -24.92 -19.45 21.96
C CYS A 225 -25.65 -18.77 20.81
N PHE A 226 -26.25 -19.57 19.93
CA PHE A 226 -27.01 -19.09 18.77
C PHE A 226 -28.10 -20.11 18.43
N GLY A 227 -29.32 -19.62 18.15
CA GLY A 227 -30.48 -20.49 18.01
C GLY A 227 -30.67 -21.34 19.27
N ASN A 228 -30.66 -22.66 19.10
CA ASN A 228 -30.70 -23.63 20.20
C ASN A 228 -29.35 -24.30 20.49
N MET A 229 -28.28 -23.93 19.77
CA MET A 229 -26.96 -24.53 19.86
C MET A 229 -26.04 -23.80 20.84
N GLU A 230 -25.01 -24.52 21.30
CA GLU A 230 -23.97 -23.98 22.16
C GLU A 230 -22.61 -24.58 21.79
N LEU A 231 -21.62 -23.72 21.53
CA LEU A 231 -20.24 -24.14 21.25
C LEU A 231 -19.25 -23.44 22.16
N SER A 232 -18.21 -24.18 22.59
CA SER A 232 -17.02 -23.56 23.17
C SER A 232 -16.35 -22.67 22.14
N TRP A 233 -15.67 -21.60 22.55
CA TRP A 233 -14.98 -20.71 21.62
C TRP A 233 -14.01 -21.44 20.69
N GLY A 234 -13.27 -22.44 21.20
CA GLY A 234 -12.35 -23.24 20.38
C GLY A 234 -13.06 -24.05 19.29
N ASN A 235 -14.19 -24.68 19.63
CA ASN A 235 -14.98 -25.44 18.66
C ASN A 235 -15.69 -24.52 17.67
N PHE A 236 -16.16 -23.35 18.12
CA PHE A 236 -16.71 -22.32 17.27
C PHE A 236 -15.68 -21.84 16.23
N ILE A 237 -14.45 -21.51 16.65
CA ILE A 237 -13.39 -21.09 15.72
C ILE A 237 -12.97 -22.22 14.77
N ARG A 238 -12.93 -23.48 15.22
CA ARG A 238 -12.68 -24.64 14.35
C ARG A 238 -13.76 -24.79 13.27
N MET A 239 -15.03 -24.66 13.65
CA MET A 239 -16.16 -24.65 12.70
C MET A 239 -16.02 -23.51 11.68
N MET A 240 -15.72 -22.28 12.14
CA MET A 240 -15.50 -21.14 11.23
C MET A 240 -14.32 -21.37 10.26
N THR A 241 -13.24 -21.99 10.74
CA THR A 241 -12.01 -22.24 9.95
C THR A 241 -12.21 -23.36 8.92
N HIS A 242 -12.92 -24.43 9.28
CA HIS A 242 -13.18 -25.57 8.41
C HIS A 242 -13.93 -25.19 7.13
N HIS A 243 -14.89 -24.27 7.24
CA HIS A 243 -15.69 -23.77 6.11
C HIS A 243 -15.04 -22.63 5.31
N SER A 244 -13.74 -22.36 5.54
CA SER A 244 -12.94 -21.38 4.78
C SER A 244 -13.55 -19.98 4.71
N VAL A 245 -14.21 -19.54 5.79
CA VAL A 245 -14.86 -18.23 5.81
C VAL A 245 -13.82 -17.13 6.09
N THR A 246 -14.00 -15.99 5.42
CA THR A 246 -13.20 -14.75 5.42
C THR A 246 -12.40 -14.46 6.70
N THR A 247 -11.24 -13.81 6.59
CA THR A 247 -10.40 -13.31 7.71
C THR A 247 -11.06 -12.19 8.54
N GLU A 248 -12.37 -12.02 8.46
CA GLU A 248 -13.15 -10.95 9.10
C GLU A 248 -14.06 -11.52 10.20
N GLY A 249 -14.58 -10.66 11.07
CA GLY A 249 -15.46 -11.06 12.17
C GLY A 249 -14.76 -11.90 13.27
N PRO A 250 -15.24 -13.12 13.60
CA PRO A 250 -14.76 -13.89 14.75
C PRO A 250 -13.30 -14.37 14.63
N LEU A 251 -12.82 -14.66 13.41
CA LEU A 251 -11.42 -15.08 13.18
C LEU A 251 -10.43 -13.93 13.44
N ARG A 252 -10.79 -12.69 13.06
CA ARG A 252 -10.00 -11.48 13.35
C ARG A 252 -9.90 -11.24 14.85
N LEU A 253 -11.02 -11.37 15.56
CA LEU A 253 -11.07 -11.24 17.01
C LEU A 253 -10.23 -12.32 17.68
N ASN A 254 -10.26 -13.57 17.20
CA ASN A 254 -9.43 -14.64 17.73
C ASN A 254 -7.92 -14.34 17.60
N GLN A 255 -7.47 -13.85 16.45
CA GLN A 255 -6.08 -13.44 16.24
C GLN A 255 -5.65 -12.31 17.19
N GLN A 256 -6.52 -11.33 17.42
CA GLN A 256 -6.24 -10.23 18.36
C GLN A 256 -6.12 -10.73 19.81
N VAL A 257 -6.95 -11.70 20.20
CA VAL A 257 -6.88 -12.34 21.53
C VAL A 257 -5.63 -13.21 21.68
N GLU A 258 -5.23 -13.94 20.65
CA GLU A 258 -4.01 -14.77 20.67
C GLU A 258 -2.72 -13.92 20.68
N GLN A 259 -2.72 -12.77 19.99
CA GLN A 259 -1.58 -11.84 19.91
C GLN A 259 -1.57 -10.81 21.06
N LYS A 260 -2.32 -11.05 22.14
CA LYS A 260 -2.53 -10.12 23.26
C LYS A 260 -1.26 -9.66 23.99
N TYR A 261 -0.14 -10.36 23.84
CA TYR A 261 1.12 -10.05 24.54
C TYR A 261 2.30 -9.76 23.58
N GLN A 262 2.05 -9.55 22.29
CA GLN A 262 3.09 -9.35 21.26
C GLN A 262 3.26 -7.89 20.79
N GLY A 263 2.96 -6.90 21.66
CA GLY A 263 3.21 -5.47 21.37
C GLY A 263 2.14 -4.73 20.55
N SER A 264 1.05 -5.39 20.16
CA SER A 264 -0.06 -4.78 19.39
C SER A 264 -1.11 -4.02 20.23
N HIS A 265 -0.78 -3.60 21.46
CA HIS A 265 -1.75 -3.12 22.47
C HIS A 265 -1.48 -1.70 22.95
N THR A 266 -0.76 -0.89 22.19
CA THR A 266 -0.66 0.55 22.48
C THR A 266 -1.96 1.23 22.10
N LEU A 267 -2.33 2.28 22.83
CA LEU A 267 -3.54 3.07 22.58
C LEU A 267 -3.56 3.57 21.14
N ARG A 268 -2.40 4.01 20.65
CA ARG A 268 -2.16 4.36 19.23
C ARG A 268 -2.63 3.27 18.27
N ARG A 269 -2.12 2.05 18.44
CA ARG A 269 -2.39 0.97 17.48
C ARG A 269 -3.84 0.51 17.57
N LEU A 270 -4.41 0.48 18.77
CA LEU A 270 -5.82 0.17 18.97
C LEU A 270 -6.74 1.19 18.29
N LEU A 271 -6.47 2.49 18.44
CA LEU A 271 -7.22 3.57 17.78
C LEU A 271 -7.16 3.46 16.25
N HIS A 272 -5.99 3.13 15.70
CA HIS A 272 -5.80 2.94 14.26
C HIS A 272 -6.52 1.68 13.73
N ASP A 273 -6.33 0.53 14.38
CA ASP A 273 -6.89 -0.75 13.93
C ASP A 273 -8.42 -0.79 14.03
N HIS A 274 -9.00 -0.01 14.95
CA HIS A 274 -10.44 0.08 15.18
C HIS A 274 -11.07 1.37 14.65
N GLN A 275 -10.37 2.10 13.78
CA GLN A 275 -10.90 3.37 13.24
C GLN A 275 -12.26 3.21 12.52
N LYS A 276 -12.47 2.04 11.90
CA LYS A 276 -13.69 1.66 11.16
C LYS A 276 -14.75 0.98 12.02
N ALA A 277 -14.48 0.72 13.30
CA ALA A 277 -15.43 0.06 14.19
C ALA A 277 -16.65 0.96 14.46
N ARG A 278 -17.85 0.36 14.49
CA ARG A 278 -19.10 1.10 14.70
C ARG A 278 -19.34 1.30 16.19
N CYS A 279 -19.75 2.51 16.56
CA CYS A 279 -20.13 2.89 17.92
C CYS A 279 -21.40 3.75 17.85
N GLN A 280 -22.33 3.56 18.79
CA GLN A 280 -23.51 4.42 18.90
C GLN A 280 -23.14 5.81 19.45
N ASN A 281 -22.22 5.86 20.41
CA ASN A 281 -21.64 7.10 20.91
C ASN A 281 -20.19 7.23 20.42
N PRO A 282 -19.80 8.31 19.72
CA PRO A 282 -18.42 8.50 19.25
C PRO A 282 -17.37 8.45 20.37
N LYS A 283 -17.75 8.80 21.61
CA LYS A 283 -16.88 8.73 22.81
C LYS A 283 -16.40 7.30 23.09
N ASP A 284 -17.19 6.29 22.72
CA ASP A 284 -16.88 4.87 22.96
C ASP A 284 -15.66 4.40 22.16
N LYS A 285 -15.30 5.09 21.06
CA LYS A 285 -14.09 4.75 20.31
C LYS A 285 -12.83 4.96 21.14
N ILE A 286 -12.83 5.94 22.04
CA ILE A 286 -11.70 6.19 22.93
C ILE A 286 -11.86 5.38 24.21
N PHE A 287 -13.00 5.53 24.92
CA PHE A 287 -13.20 4.85 26.20
C PHE A 287 -13.17 3.32 26.09
N GLY A 288 -13.67 2.76 24.99
CA GLY A 288 -13.64 1.33 24.70
C GLY A 288 -12.24 0.78 24.44
N LEU A 289 -11.30 1.60 23.97
CA LEU A 289 -9.95 1.16 23.58
C LEU A 289 -8.90 1.46 24.66
N VAL A 290 -9.04 2.57 25.40
CA VAL A 290 -8.18 2.93 26.54
C VAL A 290 -8.15 1.83 27.59
N GLY A 291 -9.29 1.17 27.85
CA GLY A 291 -9.37 0.07 28.82
C GLY A 291 -8.58 -1.19 28.43
N LEU A 292 -8.22 -1.33 27.16
CA LEU A 292 -7.44 -2.45 26.60
C LEU A 292 -5.97 -2.11 26.42
N ALA A 293 -5.68 -0.83 26.18
CA ALA A 293 -4.36 -0.31 25.93
C ALA A 293 -3.42 -0.55 27.13
N VAL A 294 -2.24 -1.12 26.88
CA VAL A 294 -1.22 -1.40 27.90
C VAL A 294 -0.64 -0.08 28.45
N ASP A 295 -0.59 0.94 27.62
CA ASP A 295 -0.20 2.32 27.91
C ASP A 295 -1.38 3.22 28.30
N GLY A 296 -2.62 2.70 28.33
CA GLY A 296 -3.82 3.46 28.73
C GLY A 296 -3.96 3.70 30.24
N HIS A 297 -3.01 3.21 31.06
CA HIS A 297 -3.04 3.38 32.51
C HIS A 297 -2.83 4.85 32.93
N GLY A 298 -3.77 5.37 33.73
CA GLY A 298 -3.77 6.76 34.18
C GLY A 298 -4.54 7.73 33.28
N TYR A 299 -5.21 7.23 32.22
CA TYR A 299 -6.17 8.03 31.46
C TYR A 299 -7.38 8.40 32.37
N PRO A 300 -7.94 9.61 32.26
CA PRO A 300 -9.09 10.03 33.06
C PRO A 300 -10.28 9.06 32.96
N SER A 301 -11.02 8.87 34.06
CA SER A 301 -12.20 8.01 34.06
C SER A 301 -13.20 8.44 32.98
N PRO A 302 -13.83 7.50 32.24
CA PRO A 302 -14.82 7.83 31.21
C PRO A 302 -15.95 8.71 31.75
N ASP A 303 -16.04 9.93 31.23
CA ASP A 303 -17.11 10.88 31.56
C ASP A 303 -17.87 11.28 30.29
N TYR A 304 -19.12 10.83 30.22
CA TYR A 304 -20.01 11.08 29.09
C TYR A 304 -20.63 12.49 29.09
N ASN A 305 -20.43 13.29 30.15
CA ASN A 305 -20.89 14.68 30.19
C ASN A 305 -19.92 15.64 29.49
N LYS A 306 -18.65 15.25 29.32
CA LYS A 306 -17.64 16.05 28.60
C LYS A 306 -17.96 16.18 27.13
N SER A 307 -17.67 17.34 26.53
CA SER A 307 -17.82 17.52 25.08
C SER A 307 -16.83 16.61 24.32
N LEU A 308 -17.13 16.31 23.05
CA LEU A 308 -16.23 15.53 22.21
C LEU A 308 -14.86 16.21 22.07
N PHE A 309 -14.86 17.54 22.06
CA PHE A 309 -13.64 18.33 22.04
C PHE A 309 -12.82 18.20 23.33
N GLN A 310 -13.46 18.28 24.51
CA GLN A 310 -12.78 18.05 25.78
C GLN A 310 -12.11 16.67 25.86
N ILE A 311 -12.78 15.64 25.34
CA ILE A 311 -12.23 14.28 25.29
C ILE A 311 -11.05 14.20 24.32
N TRP A 312 -11.13 14.88 23.17
CA TRP A 312 -10.00 14.99 22.23
C TRP A 312 -8.78 15.65 22.89
N THR A 313 -8.99 16.78 23.58
CA THR A 313 -7.93 17.52 24.29
C THR A 313 -7.29 16.67 25.38
N GLU A 314 -8.10 16.04 26.24
CA GLU A 314 -7.61 15.16 27.30
C GLU A 314 -6.81 13.97 26.75
N THR A 315 -7.20 13.46 25.58
CA THR A 315 -6.48 12.37 24.91
C THR A 315 -5.12 12.84 24.40
N MET A 316 -5.07 14.00 23.74
CA MET A 316 -3.81 14.58 23.23
C MET A 316 -2.85 14.94 24.36
N GLU A 317 -3.35 15.50 25.48
CA GLU A 317 -2.55 15.83 26.66
C GLU A 317 -2.06 14.60 27.41
N PHE A 318 -2.92 13.58 27.55
CA PHE A 318 -2.51 12.29 28.11
C PHE A 318 -1.38 11.67 27.29
N MET A 319 -1.49 11.69 25.96
CA MET A 319 -0.44 11.18 25.06
C MET A 319 0.84 12.02 25.14
N ASN A 320 0.73 13.35 25.22
CA ASN A 320 1.89 14.25 25.34
C ASN A 320 2.64 14.07 26.65
N SER A 321 1.92 14.06 27.78
CA SER A 321 2.49 13.89 29.13
C SER A 321 3.20 12.55 29.31
N ARG A 322 2.82 11.54 28.53
CA ARG A 322 3.40 10.19 28.54
C ARG A 322 4.50 9.99 27.48
N LYS A 323 4.85 11.02 26.71
CA LYS A 323 5.81 10.95 25.59
C LYS A 323 5.44 9.86 24.57
N MET A 324 4.15 9.74 24.27
CA MET A 324 3.65 8.75 23.31
C MET A 324 3.84 9.18 21.85
N PHE A 325 4.25 10.43 21.62
CA PHE A 325 4.64 10.93 20.31
C PHE A 325 6.11 10.63 20.07
N ASP A 326 6.43 10.12 18.88
CA ASP A 326 7.81 9.81 18.50
C ASP A 326 8.61 11.10 18.30
N ASP A 327 9.58 11.36 19.19
CA ASP A 327 10.48 12.53 19.11
C ASP A 327 11.27 12.59 17.78
N LYS A 328 11.32 11.49 17.02
CA LYS A 328 12.02 11.40 15.72
C LYS A 328 11.14 11.60 14.50
N ASN A 329 9.81 11.54 14.64
CA ASN A 329 8.91 11.53 13.48
C ASN A 329 7.94 12.73 13.53
N GLU A 330 8.23 13.75 12.71
CA GLU A 330 7.65 15.10 12.82
C GLU A 330 6.15 15.15 12.46
N LEU A 331 5.66 14.18 11.69
CA LEU A 331 4.24 14.01 11.33
C LEU A 331 3.42 13.31 12.42
N ASP A 332 4.05 12.82 13.49
CA ASP A 332 3.41 11.95 14.47
C ASP A 332 2.33 12.72 15.26
N ILE A 333 2.60 13.92 15.78
CA ILE A 333 1.60 14.68 16.57
C ILE A 333 0.38 15.05 15.71
N VAL A 334 0.61 15.58 14.50
CA VAL A 334 -0.46 16.03 13.60
C VAL A 334 -1.29 14.85 13.08
N SER A 335 -0.65 13.73 12.74
CA SER A 335 -1.36 12.52 12.29
C SER A 335 -2.21 11.91 13.41
N HIS A 336 -1.72 11.87 14.65
CA HIS A 336 -2.49 11.41 15.81
C HIS A 336 -3.67 12.34 16.12
N ALA A 337 -3.43 13.65 16.13
CA ALA A 337 -4.47 14.65 16.30
C ALA A 337 -5.60 14.47 15.28
N THR A 338 -5.23 14.23 14.02
CA THR A 338 -6.17 13.97 12.91
C THR A 338 -6.94 12.68 13.11
N LEU A 339 -6.27 11.59 13.50
CA LEU A 339 -6.92 10.30 13.76
C LEU A 339 -7.95 10.43 14.90
N ILE A 340 -7.54 10.95 16.05
CA ILE A 340 -8.42 11.07 17.24
C ILE A 340 -9.61 11.98 16.92
N LYS A 341 -9.36 13.08 16.20
CA LYS A 341 -10.40 13.97 15.72
C LYS A 341 -11.36 13.28 14.76
N PHE A 342 -10.86 12.53 13.77
CA PHE A 342 -11.71 11.77 12.86
C PHE A 342 -12.59 10.76 13.63
N LEU A 343 -12.06 10.14 14.68
CA LEU A 343 -12.81 9.20 15.51
C LEU A 343 -13.92 9.88 16.31
N LEU A 344 -13.71 11.10 16.80
CA LEU A 344 -14.65 11.82 17.68
C LEU A 344 -15.58 12.80 16.94
N LEU A 345 -15.04 13.63 16.05
CA LEU A 345 -15.64 14.87 15.54
C LEU A 345 -15.89 14.89 14.02
N GLY A 346 -15.27 13.99 13.24
CA GLY A 346 -15.37 14.00 11.77
C GLY A 346 -14.59 15.14 11.10
N THR A 347 -15.04 15.63 9.94
CA THR A 347 -14.25 16.46 8.99
C THR A 347 -14.27 17.98 9.21
N ARG A 348 -14.80 18.49 10.33
CA ARG A 348 -15.27 19.90 10.42
C ARG A 348 -14.24 20.99 10.76
N SER A 349 -12.93 20.71 10.86
CA SER A 349 -11.91 21.73 11.17
C SER A 349 -10.48 21.20 10.95
N THR A 350 -9.46 22.09 10.86
CA THR A 350 -8.05 21.65 10.73
C THR A 350 -7.46 21.26 12.09
N PRO A 351 -6.66 20.17 12.20
CA PRO A 351 -6.08 19.74 13.48
C PRO A 351 -5.15 20.76 14.12
N ILE A 352 -4.42 21.54 13.32
CA ILE A 352 -3.39 22.47 13.81
C ILE A 352 -3.97 23.66 14.58
N GLN A 353 -5.12 24.20 14.12
CA GLN A 353 -5.81 25.29 14.80
C GLN A 353 -6.32 24.89 16.18
N GLU A 354 -6.66 23.61 16.38
CA GLU A 354 -7.13 23.09 17.66
C GLU A 354 -5.99 22.82 18.63
N VAL A 355 -4.84 22.36 18.12
CA VAL A 355 -3.60 22.19 18.91
C VAL A 355 -3.05 23.53 19.39
N LEU A 356 -3.18 24.59 18.60
CA LEU A 356 -2.56 25.90 18.85
C LEU A 356 -3.46 26.93 19.56
N ARG A 357 -4.65 26.55 20.03
CA ARG A 357 -5.53 27.48 20.77
C ARG A 357 -4.84 28.07 22.01
N PRO A 358 -5.22 29.28 22.45
CA PRO A 358 -4.63 29.89 23.64
C PRO A 358 -4.93 29.03 24.87
N TYR A 359 -3.92 28.33 25.37
CA TYR A 359 -3.96 27.73 26.69
C TYR A 359 -3.79 28.84 27.72
N ILE A 360 -4.91 29.32 28.27
CA ILE A 360 -4.90 30.20 29.43
C ILE A 360 -4.55 29.33 30.63
N ALA A 361 -3.27 29.30 31.02
CA ALA A 361 -2.93 28.83 32.35
C ALA A 361 -3.55 29.83 33.34
N GLU A 362 -4.45 29.37 34.21
CA GLU A 362 -5.17 30.18 35.22
C GLU A 362 -4.26 30.96 36.19
N HIS A 363 -2.93 30.82 36.08
CA HIS A 363 -1.96 31.53 36.88
C HIS A 363 -0.99 32.33 36.00
N GLU A 364 -1.31 33.61 35.88
CA GLU A 364 -0.67 34.74 35.16
C GLU A 364 0.85 34.96 35.30
N ARG A 365 1.65 34.03 35.84
CA ARG A 365 3.08 34.28 36.13
C ARG A 365 4.09 33.42 35.39
N GLN A 366 3.67 32.47 34.58
CA GLN A 366 4.60 31.67 33.80
C GLN A 366 4.10 31.58 32.37
N LEU A 367 4.54 32.52 31.51
CA LEU A 367 4.81 32.17 30.12
C LEU A 367 5.49 30.79 30.15
N ILE A 368 4.95 29.80 29.43
CA ILE A 368 5.50 28.44 29.42
C ILE A 368 6.95 28.54 28.90
N SER A 369 7.89 28.69 29.82
CA SER A 369 9.30 28.71 29.52
C SER A 369 9.68 27.25 29.35
N LEU A 370 9.82 26.83 28.10
CA LEU A 370 10.37 25.53 27.76
C LEU A 370 11.83 25.50 28.23
N ARG A 371 12.10 25.13 29.49
CA ARG A 371 13.46 24.84 29.92
C ARG A 371 13.93 23.59 29.19
N HIS A 372 15.18 23.64 28.70
CA HIS A 372 15.84 22.49 28.07
C HIS A 372 15.60 21.20 28.87
N GLY A 373 14.93 20.23 28.25
CA GLY A 373 14.73 18.88 28.79
C GLY A 373 13.38 18.58 29.47
N TYR A 374 12.50 19.56 29.70
CA TYR A 374 11.17 19.33 30.30
C TYR A 374 10.05 19.45 29.25
N ILE A 375 9.27 18.38 29.08
CA ILE A 375 8.06 18.39 28.24
C ILE A 375 6.89 18.82 29.13
N HIS A 376 6.34 20.00 28.85
CA HIS A 376 5.14 20.47 29.53
C HIS A 376 3.90 19.78 28.93
N PRO A 377 2.93 19.29 29.74
CA PRO A 377 1.77 18.54 29.24
C PRO A 377 0.97 19.29 28.16
N HIS A 378 0.90 20.61 28.27
CA HIS A 378 0.16 21.50 27.37
C HIS A 378 1.03 22.18 26.29
N ALA A 379 2.32 21.84 26.20
CA ALA A 379 3.20 22.37 25.16
C ALA A 379 3.57 21.27 24.17
N PHE A 380 3.21 21.47 22.90
CA PHE A 380 3.53 20.55 21.81
C PHE A 380 4.74 21.09 21.05
N LYS A 381 5.73 20.23 20.84
CA LYS A 381 6.88 20.53 19.99
C LYS A 381 6.50 20.19 18.55
N LEU A 382 6.51 21.16 17.65
CA LEU A 382 6.33 20.92 16.22
C LEU A 382 7.65 21.28 15.51
N THR A 383 7.88 20.75 14.31
CA THR A 383 8.97 21.23 13.44
C THR A 383 8.34 21.89 12.22
N GLY A 384 8.88 23.02 11.77
CA GLY A 384 8.35 23.75 10.63
C GLY A 384 9.43 24.26 9.69
N TYR A 385 9.11 24.30 8.40
CA TYR A 385 9.94 24.85 7.33
C TYR A 385 9.71 26.35 7.21
N LEU A 386 10.78 27.14 7.21
CA LEU A 386 10.68 28.59 7.07
C LEU A 386 10.46 28.97 5.60
N LEU A 387 9.33 29.60 5.27
CA LEU A 387 9.05 30.07 3.90
C LEU A 387 9.63 31.46 3.66
N GLY A 388 9.55 32.36 4.63
CA GLY A 388 10.11 33.71 4.54
C GLY A 388 9.51 34.68 5.56
N CYS A 389 9.87 35.95 5.44
CA CYS A 389 9.28 37.03 6.23
C CYS A 389 8.40 37.93 5.37
N ILE A 390 7.33 38.45 5.95
CA ILE A 390 6.43 39.39 5.29
C ILE A 390 7.18 40.69 5.06
N ARG A 391 7.39 41.01 3.78
CA ARG A 391 8.08 42.22 3.30
C ARG A 391 7.11 43.35 3.03
N SER A 392 5.94 43.02 2.48
CA SER A 392 4.88 43.96 2.16
C SER A 392 3.54 43.33 2.46
N LEU A 393 2.63 44.11 3.03
CA LEU A 393 1.21 43.79 3.09
C LEU A 393 0.50 44.51 1.96
N GLY A 394 -0.46 43.82 1.35
CA GLY A 394 -1.26 44.28 0.24
C GLY A 394 -2.68 44.67 0.65
N PRO A 395 -3.57 44.90 -0.33
CA PRO A 395 -4.97 45.17 -0.07
C PRO A 395 -5.67 44.00 0.62
N SER A 396 -6.84 44.27 1.23
CA SER A 396 -7.70 43.20 1.74
C SER A 396 -8.31 42.40 0.59
N VAL A 397 -8.71 41.15 0.85
CA VAL A 397 -9.45 40.31 -0.11
C VAL A 397 -10.71 41.05 -0.62
N LYS A 398 -11.40 41.77 0.27
CA LYS A 398 -12.56 42.62 -0.08
C LYS A 398 -12.16 43.79 -0.99
N ASP A 399 -11.01 44.41 -0.76
CA ASP A 399 -10.49 45.49 -1.60
C ASP A 399 -10.05 45.00 -2.99
N VAL A 400 -9.50 43.78 -3.10
CA VAL A 400 -9.13 43.17 -4.40
C VAL A 400 -10.37 42.99 -5.28
N ALA A 401 -11.48 42.53 -4.69
CA ALA A 401 -12.74 42.37 -5.42
C ALA A 401 -13.43 43.71 -5.76
N GLY A 402 -13.23 44.75 -4.94
CA GLY A 402 -14.02 45.99 -5.02
C GLY A 402 -13.30 47.24 -5.53
N LYS A 403 -11.96 47.30 -5.55
CA LYS A 403 -11.19 48.53 -5.79
C LYS A 403 -10.01 48.30 -6.75
N LEU A 404 -10.17 48.73 -8.00
CA LEU A 404 -9.13 48.59 -9.04
C LEU A 404 -7.83 49.34 -8.69
N ASP A 405 -7.91 50.54 -8.12
CA ASP A 405 -6.73 51.32 -7.69
C ASP A 405 -5.85 50.53 -6.71
N LYS A 406 -6.46 49.68 -5.88
CA LYS A 406 -5.76 48.83 -4.90
C LYS A 406 -5.08 47.62 -5.56
N VAL A 407 -5.63 47.11 -6.65
CA VAL A 407 -5.01 46.07 -7.48
C VAL A 407 -3.81 46.61 -8.26
N ASP A 408 -3.90 47.86 -8.73
CA ASP A 408 -2.79 48.54 -9.40
C ASP A 408 -1.64 48.85 -8.44
N GLU A 409 -1.93 49.34 -7.23
CA GLU A 409 -0.95 49.51 -6.15
C GLU A 409 -0.24 48.19 -5.82
N TRP A 410 -0.99 47.09 -5.74
CA TRP A 410 -0.45 45.75 -5.50
C TRP A 410 0.49 45.30 -6.63
N SER A 411 0.06 45.43 -7.88
CA SER A 411 0.82 45.06 -9.07
C SER A 411 2.13 45.84 -9.18
N HIS A 412 2.11 47.14 -8.86
CA HIS A 412 3.31 47.97 -8.78
C HIS A 412 4.25 47.50 -7.66
N GLY A 413 3.71 47.09 -6.51
CA GLY A 413 4.46 46.46 -5.43
C GLY A 413 5.16 45.16 -5.85
N VAL A 414 4.49 44.30 -6.61
CA VAL A 414 5.09 43.06 -7.15
C VAL A 414 6.27 43.39 -8.09
N GLN A 415 6.09 44.37 -8.98
CA GLN A 415 7.14 44.78 -9.93
C GLN A 415 8.38 45.35 -9.24
N THR A 416 8.17 46.17 -8.22
CA THR A 416 9.26 46.81 -7.47
C THR A 416 9.98 45.83 -6.54
N ASN A 417 9.26 44.88 -5.94
CA ASN A 417 9.83 43.97 -4.95
C ASN A 417 10.54 42.73 -5.54
N TYR A 418 10.18 42.29 -6.75
CA TYR A 418 10.66 41.05 -7.38
C TYR A 418 11.37 41.25 -8.73
N GLY A 419 12.11 42.34 -8.91
CA GLY A 419 12.77 42.66 -10.19
C GLY A 419 13.59 41.52 -10.82
N ASP A 420 14.29 40.73 -10.00
CA ASP A 420 15.15 39.62 -10.47
C ASP A 420 14.37 38.36 -10.90
N ASP A 421 13.09 38.23 -10.50
CA ASP A 421 12.24 37.06 -10.79
C ASP A 421 10.78 37.47 -11.03
N LEU A 422 10.64 38.50 -11.88
CA LEU A 422 9.39 39.21 -12.12
C LEU A 422 8.33 38.32 -12.79
N GLY A 423 8.72 37.52 -13.77
CA GLY A 423 7.77 36.69 -14.54
C GLY A 423 7.01 35.68 -13.67
N ASN A 424 7.70 35.03 -12.72
CA ASN A 424 7.06 34.09 -11.79
C ASN A 424 6.26 34.82 -10.70
N ALA A 425 6.69 36.02 -10.30
CA ALA A 425 5.96 36.82 -9.32
C ALA A 425 4.63 37.36 -9.88
N CYS A 426 4.62 37.84 -11.12
CA CYS A 426 3.41 38.25 -11.81
C CYS A 426 2.43 37.08 -11.97
N ARG A 427 2.89 35.91 -12.41
CA ARG A 427 2.03 34.71 -12.54
C ARG A 427 1.34 34.36 -11.22
N GLN A 428 2.09 34.29 -10.11
CA GLN A 428 1.50 34.00 -8.81
C GLN A 428 0.53 35.07 -8.32
N SER A 429 0.77 36.34 -8.68
CA SER A 429 -0.15 37.42 -8.37
C SER A 429 -1.46 37.26 -9.13
N ASP A 430 -1.38 36.94 -10.42
CA ASP A 430 -2.54 36.73 -11.29
C ASP A 430 -3.36 35.51 -10.82
N ASP A 431 -2.69 34.40 -10.49
CA ASP A 431 -3.31 33.19 -9.95
C ASP A 431 -3.99 33.45 -8.61
N LEU A 432 -3.34 34.22 -7.72
CA LEU A 432 -3.88 34.60 -6.42
C LEU A 432 -5.14 35.46 -6.56
N ILE A 433 -5.09 36.49 -7.42
CA ILE A 433 -6.23 37.38 -7.66
C ILE A 433 -7.37 36.60 -8.30
N GLY A 434 -7.09 35.76 -9.31
CA GLY A 434 -8.09 34.89 -9.93
C GLY A 434 -8.77 33.98 -8.91
N ALA A 435 -7.99 33.32 -8.07
CA ALA A 435 -8.53 32.42 -7.04
C ALA A 435 -9.32 33.13 -5.93
N ILE A 436 -9.00 34.39 -5.64
CA ILE A 436 -9.79 35.24 -4.74
C ILE A 436 -11.15 35.59 -5.39
N LEU A 437 -11.16 35.96 -6.67
CA LEU A 437 -12.37 36.33 -7.39
C LEU A 437 -13.31 35.14 -7.63
N ASP A 438 -12.77 33.93 -7.76
CA ASP A 438 -13.53 32.71 -8.03
C ASP A 438 -14.20 32.09 -6.78
N LYS A 439 -13.80 32.50 -5.56
CA LYS A 439 -14.27 31.88 -4.31
C LYS A 439 -15.16 32.83 -3.50
N GLU A 440 -16.16 32.27 -2.82
CA GLU A 440 -17.02 33.04 -1.92
C GLU A 440 -16.23 33.64 -0.74
N ASP A 441 -16.47 34.91 -0.41
CA ASP A 441 -15.84 35.64 0.70
C ASP A 441 -15.89 34.89 2.04
N ALA A 442 -16.99 34.17 2.29
CA ALA A 442 -17.19 33.37 3.50
C ALA A 442 -16.21 32.19 3.59
N VAL A 443 -15.82 31.61 2.45
CA VAL A 443 -14.81 30.54 2.38
C VAL A 443 -13.43 31.12 2.68
N ILE A 444 -13.11 32.29 2.13
CA ILE A 444 -11.80 32.94 2.34
C ILE A 444 -11.64 33.47 3.77
N GLY A 445 -12.71 33.98 4.38
CA GLY A 445 -12.71 34.40 5.80
C GLY A 445 -12.48 33.24 6.78
N GLN A 446 -12.89 32.01 6.43
CA GLN A 446 -12.70 30.81 7.26
C GLN A 446 -11.33 30.14 7.09
N ILE A 447 -10.57 30.56 6.08
CA ILE A 447 -9.26 29.97 5.74
C ILE A 447 -8.17 30.38 6.75
N CYS A 448 -8.19 31.62 7.23
CA CYS A 448 -7.15 32.17 8.10
C CYS A 448 -7.58 32.16 9.57
N PHE A 449 -6.80 31.51 10.43
CA PHE A 449 -6.97 31.53 11.87
C PHE A 449 -6.43 32.85 12.43
N ASN A 450 -7.29 33.61 13.14
CA ASN A 450 -6.97 34.96 13.62
C ASN A 450 -6.88 35.10 15.15
N GLN A 451 -6.37 34.08 15.85
CA GLN A 451 -6.12 34.17 17.29
C GLN A 451 -4.65 33.91 17.62
N SER A 452 -4.07 34.84 18.38
CA SER A 452 -2.71 34.71 18.89
C SER A 452 -2.67 33.65 19.99
N SER A 453 -1.74 32.70 19.86
CA SER A 453 -1.45 31.74 20.93
C SER A 453 -0.40 32.31 21.88
N LEU A 454 -0.45 31.94 23.16
CA LEU A 454 0.53 32.37 24.19
C LEU A 454 1.79 31.50 24.23
N VAL A 455 1.88 30.49 23.35
CA VAL A 455 3.00 29.55 23.32
C VAL A 455 4.24 30.23 22.72
N ILE A 456 5.29 30.36 23.53
CA ILE A 456 6.60 30.86 23.10
C ILE A 456 7.44 29.69 22.59
N TRP A 457 7.88 29.79 21.35
CA TRP A 457 8.86 28.88 20.76
C TRP A 457 10.27 29.45 20.90
N GLU A 458 11.20 28.60 21.30
CA GLU A 458 12.62 28.93 21.39
C GLU A 458 13.37 28.12 20.35
N ASP A 459 13.99 28.79 19.38
CA ASP A 459 14.82 28.15 18.36
C ASP A 459 16.26 28.63 18.48
N ARG A 460 17.19 27.72 18.19
CA ARG A 460 18.63 27.96 18.27
C ARG A 460 19.15 28.46 16.92
N ILE A 461 19.54 29.73 16.90
CA ILE A 461 19.81 30.47 15.66
C ILE A 461 21.10 30.01 14.96
N ASP A 462 22.09 29.49 15.69
CA ASP A 462 23.44 29.23 15.13
C ASP A 462 23.47 28.19 14.01
N ARG A 463 22.52 27.25 13.99
CA ARG A 463 22.49 26.16 13.01
C ARG A 463 21.80 26.56 11.71
N ASN A 464 21.01 27.63 11.70
CA ASN A 464 20.18 27.98 10.57
C ASN A 464 20.59 29.34 9.98
N TYR A 465 21.49 29.29 8.99
CA TYR A 465 22.01 30.48 8.28
C TYR A 465 20.88 31.34 7.71
N PHE A 466 19.77 30.73 7.28
CA PHE A 466 18.62 31.42 6.71
C PHE A 466 17.82 32.20 7.77
N VAL A 467 17.50 31.58 8.91
CA VAL A 467 16.87 32.27 10.06
C VAL A 467 17.76 33.40 10.56
N ARG A 468 19.07 33.16 10.64
CA ARG A 468 20.06 34.15 11.07
C ARG A 468 20.13 35.34 10.11
N ASP A 469 20.18 35.10 8.79
CA ASP A 469 20.18 36.15 7.76
C ASP A 469 18.90 36.99 7.83
N LEU A 470 17.76 36.32 7.97
CA LEU A 470 16.45 36.96 8.05
C LEU A 470 16.32 37.83 9.31
N LEU A 471 16.66 37.30 10.49
CA LEU A 471 16.64 38.06 11.74
C LEU A 471 17.65 39.22 11.72
N ASN A 472 18.84 39.03 11.15
CA ASN A 472 19.82 40.11 11.00
C ASN A 472 19.34 41.20 10.03
N TRP A 473 18.67 40.83 8.94
CA TRP A 473 18.03 41.79 8.04
C TRP A 473 16.92 42.57 8.76
N MET A 474 16.08 41.89 9.54
CA MET A 474 15.06 42.55 10.36
C MET A 474 15.70 43.54 11.34
N ASP A 475 16.78 43.13 12.02
CA ASP A 475 17.55 44.00 12.93
C ASP A 475 18.10 45.24 12.22
N GLN A 476 18.61 45.11 10.98
CA GLN A 476 19.10 46.22 10.16
C GLN A 476 17.98 47.15 9.66
N ASN A 477 16.77 46.61 9.46
CA ASN A 477 15.63 47.33 8.87
C ASN A 477 14.54 47.68 9.90
N LYS A 478 14.88 47.65 11.21
CA LYS A 478 13.97 48.04 12.31
C LYS A 478 13.30 49.41 12.13
N HIS A 479 13.96 50.34 11.45
CA HIS A 479 13.44 51.67 11.15
C HIS A 479 12.29 51.66 10.12
N ILE A 480 12.23 50.63 9.26
CA ILE A 480 11.18 50.41 8.25
C ILE A 480 10.08 49.51 8.83
N LEU A 481 10.45 48.50 9.61
CA LEU A 481 9.54 47.48 10.16
C LEU A 481 8.77 47.95 11.41
N GLY A 482 9.21 49.05 12.04
CA GLY A 482 8.75 49.46 13.37
C GLY A 482 9.44 48.65 14.47
N SER A 483 9.43 49.16 15.70
CA SER A 483 9.91 48.39 16.86
C SER A 483 9.04 47.14 17.04
N PRO A 484 9.60 45.93 17.27
CA PRO A 484 8.79 44.78 17.65
C PRO A 484 8.03 45.19 18.90
N GLY A 485 6.69 45.24 18.80
CA GLY A 485 5.85 45.78 19.86
C GLY A 485 6.21 45.12 21.19
N SER A 486 6.55 45.92 22.18
CA SER A 486 6.54 45.47 23.57
C SER A 486 5.19 44.79 23.84
N PRO A 487 5.16 43.69 24.60
CA PRO A 487 3.90 43.04 24.95
C PRO A 487 2.95 44.11 25.50
N PRO A 488 1.65 44.10 25.14
CA PRO A 488 0.73 45.15 25.50
C PRO A 488 0.75 45.34 27.03
N SER A 489 1.12 46.53 27.48
CA SER A 489 1.01 46.91 28.88
C SER A 489 -0.48 47.01 29.22
N HIS A 490 -0.96 46.10 30.07
CA HIS A 490 -2.24 46.10 30.79
C HIS A 490 -3.43 46.83 30.13
N PRO A 491 -4.45 46.10 29.64
CA PRO A 491 -5.83 46.52 29.80
C PRO A 491 -6.31 46.07 31.19
N GLY A 492 -6.87 46.98 31.97
CA GLY A 492 -7.38 46.72 33.30
C GLY A 492 -8.46 45.62 33.33
N HIS A 493 -8.65 45.04 34.50
CA HIS A 493 -9.67 44.05 34.84
C HIS A 493 -11.02 44.30 34.16
N SER A 494 -11.31 43.53 33.11
CA SER A 494 -12.67 43.15 32.75
C SER A 494 -12.62 41.69 32.31
N SER A 495 -13.54 40.89 32.83
CA SER A 495 -13.77 39.48 32.52
C SER A 495 -13.54 39.19 31.03
N TYR A 496 -12.64 38.25 30.73
CA TYR A 496 -12.64 37.57 29.43
C TYR A 496 -13.85 36.62 29.40
N ASP A 497 -15.03 37.20 29.20
CA ASP A 497 -16.14 36.44 28.64
C ASP A 497 -15.71 35.99 27.24
N ILE A 498 -15.69 34.67 27.03
CA ILE A 498 -15.57 34.05 25.72
C ILE A 498 -16.85 34.42 24.96
N THR A 499 -16.86 35.62 24.41
CA THR A 499 -17.82 36.04 23.41
C THR A 499 -17.31 35.53 22.07
N GLU A 500 -18.12 34.70 21.44
CA GLU A 500 -18.07 34.43 20.01
C GLU A 500 -18.17 35.76 19.26
N ASP A 501 -17.09 36.51 19.06
CA ASP A 501 -17.13 37.69 18.19
C ASP A 501 -15.75 38.13 17.68
N SER A 502 -15.44 37.68 16.47
CA SER A 502 -15.17 38.56 15.33
C SER A 502 -15.12 37.69 14.09
N GLN A 503 -16.30 37.36 13.56
CA GLN A 503 -16.46 36.76 12.24
C GLN A 503 -15.95 37.67 11.10
N ASP A 504 -15.56 38.92 11.40
CA ASP A 504 -15.10 39.93 10.45
C ASP A 504 -13.60 40.27 10.58
N ALA A 505 -12.74 39.27 10.75
CA ALA A 505 -11.32 39.48 10.57
C ALA A 505 -11.00 39.65 9.08
N GLU A 506 -10.74 40.87 8.62
CA GLU A 506 -10.31 41.10 7.24
C GLU A 506 -9.02 40.33 6.93
N THR A 507 -9.00 39.66 5.78
CA THR A 507 -7.83 38.94 5.25
C THR A 507 -7.08 39.87 4.31
N LEU A 508 -5.77 40.01 4.49
CA LEU A 508 -4.86 40.84 3.69
C LEU A 508 -3.99 39.98 2.78
N LEU A 509 -3.61 40.52 1.61
CA LEU A 509 -2.56 39.93 0.78
C LEU A 509 -1.18 40.19 1.41
N TYR A 510 -0.20 39.32 1.19
CA TYR A 510 1.18 39.53 1.63
C TYR A 510 2.20 39.14 0.56
N GLN A 511 3.37 39.78 0.60
CA GLN A 511 4.55 39.48 -0.22
C GLN A 511 5.72 39.09 0.69
N LEU A 512 6.42 38.00 0.37
CA LEU A 512 7.54 37.46 1.13
C LEU A 512 8.89 37.99 0.65
N ARG A 513 9.79 38.19 1.61
CA ARG A 513 11.23 38.25 1.40
C ARG A 513 11.87 36.93 1.84
N THR A 514 12.75 36.44 0.98
CA THR A 514 13.55 35.23 1.19
C THR A 514 15.03 35.62 1.27
N GLY A 515 15.84 34.80 1.94
CA GLY A 515 17.27 35.05 2.19
C GLY A 515 18.11 35.13 0.90
N ARG A 516 19.25 35.83 0.96
CA ARG A 516 20.07 36.21 -0.21
C ARG A 516 20.92 35.09 -0.84
N HIS A 517 20.99 33.90 -0.24
CA HIS A 517 22.08 32.93 -0.48
C HIS A 517 21.66 31.51 -0.89
N SER A 518 20.41 31.26 -1.29
CA SER A 518 20.08 29.98 -1.94
C SER A 518 20.14 30.14 -3.46
N ASP A 519 20.95 29.31 -4.15
CA ASP A 519 20.92 29.07 -5.60
C ASP A 519 19.57 28.49 -6.11
N GLN A 520 18.54 28.58 -5.27
CA GLN A 520 17.15 28.24 -5.50
C GLN A 520 16.35 29.35 -4.81
N SER A 521 15.88 30.34 -5.56
CA SER A 521 14.81 31.21 -5.08
C SER A 521 13.64 30.29 -4.71
N PRO A 522 13.10 30.33 -3.48
CA PRO A 522 11.96 29.48 -3.15
C PRO A 522 10.79 29.84 -4.06
N GLU A 523 10.04 28.82 -4.48
CA GLU A 523 9.01 28.98 -5.50
C GLU A 523 7.93 30.00 -5.07
N TRP A 524 7.59 30.10 -3.78
CA TRP A 524 6.44 30.86 -3.29
C TRP A 524 6.78 32.29 -2.82
N LYS A 525 6.04 33.28 -3.35
CA LYS A 525 6.32 34.70 -3.10
C LYS A 525 5.20 35.44 -2.37
N MET A 526 3.96 34.99 -2.47
CA MET A 526 2.80 35.75 -1.98
C MET A 526 1.63 34.85 -1.58
N GLY A 527 0.65 35.45 -0.91
CA GLY A 527 -0.54 34.75 -0.44
C GLY A 527 -1.46 35.64 0.39
N VAL A 528 -2.25 35.04 1.28
CA VAL A 528 -3.16 35.73 2.20
C VAL A 528 -2.89 35.43 3.68
N VAL A 529 -3.09 36.44 4.52
CA VAL A 529 -2.87 36.43 5.98
C VAL A 529 -3.99 37.18 6.70
N PRO A 530 -4.23 36.92 7.99
CA PRO A 530 -5.17 37.72 8.78
C PRO A 530 -4.68 39.16 8.96
N SER A 531 -5.61 40.11 9.16
CA SER A 531 -5.31 41.54 9.42
C SER A 531 -4.39 41.84 10.60
N LYS A 532 -4.20 40.88 11.52
CA LYS A 532 -3.25 40.99 12.64
C LYS A 532 -1.79 40.78 12.23
N ALA A 533 -1.54 40.37 11.00
CA ALA A 533 -0.20 40.23 10.44
C ALA A 533 0.50 41.59 10.35
N ALA A 534 1.80 41.61 10.63
CA ALA A 534 2.64 42.79 10.56
C ALA A 534 3.85 42.54 9.65
N LEU A 535 4.47 43.63 9.20
CA LEU A 535 5.75 43.55 8.49
C LEU A 535 6.80 42.90 9.39
N GLY A 536 7.57 41.97 8.82
CA GLY A 536 8.56 41.19 9.57
C GLY A 536 7.99 39.96 10.27
N ASP A 537 6.67 39.73 10.28
CA ASP A 537 6.14 38.44 10.69
C ASP A 537 6.64 37.34 9.74
N ILE A 538 6.83 36.16 10.31
CA ILE A 538 7.42 35.01 9.67
C ILE A 538 6.32 34.05 9.25
N VAL A 539 6.41 33.58 8.02
CA VAL A 539 5.55 32.50 7.52
C VAL A 539 6.36 31.21 7.55
N CYS A 540 5.91 30.22 8.32
CA CYS A 540 6.52 28.90 8.40
C CYS A 540 5.48 27.80 8.17
N TRP A 541 5.86 26.72 7.51
CA TRP A 541 4.96 25.63 7.18
C TRP A 541 5.24 24.41 8.06
N VAL A 542 4.19 23.77 8.59
CA VAL A 542 4.31 22.57 9.43
C VAL A 542 3.83 21.36 8.63
N GLY A 543 4.65 20.29 8.63
CA GLY A 543 4.34 19.06 7.89
C GLY A 543 2.97 18.48 8.24
N GLY A 544 2.24 18.03 7.22
CA GLY A 544 0.90 17.42 7.38
C GLY A 544 -0.25 18.43 7.55
N THR A 545 -0.02 19.73 7.32
CA THR A 545 -1.05 20.78 7.43
C THR A 545 -1.29 21.50 6.10
N LYS A 546 -2.55 21.90 5.83
CA LYS A 546 -2.94 22.63 4.61
C LYS A 546 -2.62 24.13 4.62
N THR A 547 -2.23 24.67 5.77
CA THR A 547 -2.04 26.10 5.98
C THR A 547 -0.72 26.34 6.68
N ALA A 548 0.03 27.34 6.24
CA ALA A 548 1.22 27.79 6.97
C ALA A 548 0.83 28.47 8.29
N LEU A 549 1.77 28.53 9.21
CA LEU A 549 1.69 29.27 10.46
C LEU A 549 2.31 30.65 10.28
N LEU A 550 1.67 31.65 10.89
CA LEU A 550 2.14 33.01 10.99
C LEU A 550 2.72 33.21 12.39
N VAL A 551 4.00 33.60 12.45
CA VAL A 551 4.79 33.63 13.68
C VAL A 551 5.52 34.97 13.81
N ARG A 552 5.47 35.59 14.98
CA ARG A 552 6.12 36.87 15.29
C ARG A 552 7.31 36.67 16.23
N PRO A 553 8.50 37.19 15.89
CA PRO A 553 9.62 37.22 16.83
C PRO A 553 9.39 38.29 17.91
N ILE A 554 9.43 37.90 19.19
CA ILE A 554 9.21 38.81 20.34
C ILE A 554 10.53 39.19 21.03
N GLY A 555 11.59 38.38 20.91
CA GLY A 555 12.86 38.73 21.56
C GLY A 555 14.02 37.81 21.20
N ARG A 556 15.24 38.31 21.34
CA ARG A 556 16.50 37.60 21.11
C ARG A 556 17.33 37.61 22.40
N ARG A 557 17.85 36.47 22.80
CA ARG A 557 18.68 36.35 24.01
C ARG A 557 20.02 35.71 23.63
N LYS A 558 21.09 36.43 23.92
CA LYS A 558 22.45 35.91 23.92
C LYS A 558 22.77 35.40 25.33
N GLU A 559 23.28 34.19 25.46
CA GLU A 559 23.81 33.73 26.75
C GLU A 559 25.17 34.39 27.00
N ASP A 560 25.34 35.00 28.17
CA ASP A 560 26.53 35.80 28.53
C ASP A 560 27.86 35.01 28.56
N TYR A 561 27.82 33.67 28.45
CA TYR A 561 28.99 32.78 28.48
C TYR A 561 28.98 31.66 27.41
N GLY A 562 28.04 31.67 26.46
CA GLY A 562 27.88 30.64 25.43
C GLY A 562 27.84 31.23 24.03
N THR A 563 28.33 30.49 23.03
CA THR A 563 28.22 30.86 21.61
C THR A 563 26.79 30.72 21.06
N GLU A 564 25.79 30.46 21.92
CA GLU A 564 24.43 30.11 21.53
C GLU A 564 23.47 31.31 21.56
N ASP A 565 22.87 31.61 20.41
CA ASP A 565 21.91 32.70 20.22
C ASP A 565 20.49 32.13 20.05
N TYR A 566 19.54 32.64 20.84
CA TYR A 566 18.17 32.14 20.90
C TYR A 566 17.16 33.22 20.53
N ALA A 567 16.14 32.85 19.76
CA ALA A 567 15.00 33.72 19.44
C ALA A 567 13.69 33.14 19.99
N LYS A 568 12.87 34.04 20.56
CA LYS A 568 11.53 33.76 21.05
C LYS A 568 10.50 34.15 20.00
N PHE A 569 9.62 33.22 19.70
CA PHE A 569 8.59 33.35 18.68
C PHE A 569 7.19 33.14 19.26
N GLN A 570 6.21 33.88 18.77
CA GLN A 570 4.79 33.73 19.12
C GLN A 570 3.96 33.46 17.88
N VAL A 571 3.04 32.50 17.98
CA VAL A 571 2.08 32.22 16.90
C VAL A 571 0.99 33.29 16.91
N ILE A 572 0.83 33.98 15.78
CA ILE A 572 -0.18 35.03 15.58
C ILE A 572 -1.42 34.48 14.86
N GLY A 573 -1.25 33.50 13.99
CA GLY A 573 -2.33 32.95 13.18
C GLY A 573 -1.88 31.91 12.16
N THR A 574 -2.67 31.69 11.12
CA THR A 574 -2.28 30.92 9.93
C THR A 574 -2.16 31.82 8.70
N ALA A 575 -1.35 31.39 7.73
CA ALA A 575 -1.17 32.02 6.43
C ALA A 575 -1.43 30.99 5.32
N MET A 576 -1.86 31.45 4.15
CA MET A 576 -1.98 30.63 2.95
C MET A 576 -1.16 31.23 1.82
N ILE A 577 -0.47 30.39 1.06
CA ILE A 577 0.22 30.81 -0.17
C ILE A 577 -0.76 30.84 -1.36
N ALA A 578 -0.43 31.62 -2.39
CA ALA A 578 -1.25 31.78 -3.60
C ALA A 578 -1.71 30.45 -4.23
N GLU A 579 -0.80 29.48 -4.33
CA GLU A 579 -1.05 28.17 -4.94
C GLU A 579 -2.10 27.34 -4.17
N ASP A 580 -2.13 27.44 -2.84
CA ASP A 580 -3.11 26.74 -1.99
C ASP A 580 -4.53 27.31 -2.13
N ILE A 581 -4.62 28.57 -2.50
CA ILE A 581 -5.88 29.26 -2.72
C ILE A 581 -6.39 28.88 -4.12
N ALA A 582 -5.52 28.79 -5.12
CA ALA A 582 -5.87 28.39 -6.48
C ALA A 582 -6.27 26.90 -6.59
N ASP A 583 -5.52 25.98 -5.98
CA ASP A 583 -5.80 24.53 -6.08
C ASP A 583 -5.80 23.84 -4.70
N SER A 584 -7.01 23.41 -4.29
CA SER A 584 -7.24 22.75 -3.00
C SER A 584 -6.93 21.24 -2.99
N THR A 585 -6.54 20.67 -4.14
CA THR A 585 -6.42 19.22 -4.37
C THR A 585 -4.99 18.68 -4.36
N ILE A 586 -3.98 19.55 -4.39
CA ILE A 586 -2.57 19.15 -4.46
C ILE A 586 -2.07 18.74 -3.07
N ASP A 587 -1.59 17.51 -2.98
CA ASP A 587 -1.03 16.92 -1.75
C ASP A 587 0.37 17.46 -1.46
N HIS A 588 0.60 17.93 -0.23
CA HIS A 588 1.71 18.82 0.10
C HIS A 588 3.09 18.17 0.07
N HIS A 589 3.18 16.84 0.16
CA HIS A 589 4.44 16.10 0.01
C HIS A 589 5.07 16.26 -1.37
N ARG A 590 4.29 16.58 -2.41
CA ARG A 590 4.83 16.86 -3.75
C ARG A 590 5.52 18.22 -3.87
N ARG A 591 5.17 19.20 -3.01
CA ARG A 591 5.53 20.62 -3.22
C ARG A 591 6.89 21.04 -2.70
N LEU A 592 7.32 20.52 -1.55
CA LEU A 592 8.61 20.93 -0.97
C LEU A 592 9.83 20.29 -1.63
N ASN A 593 9.64 19.39 -2.61
CA ASN A 593 10.74 18.60 -3.18
C ASN A 593 11.61 17.97 -2.08
N ILE A 594 11.00 17.65 -0.92
CA ILE A 594 11.55 16.64 -0.03
C ILE A 594 11.48 15.39 -0.88
N GLN A 595 12.59 15.06 -1.51
CA GLN A 595 12.78 13.76 -2.10
C GLN A 595 12.53 12.79 -0.96
N ASP A 596 11.36 12.15 -0.97
CA ASP A 596 11.19 10.79 -0.47
C ASP A 596 12.19 9.93 -1.28
N GLY A 597 13.45 10.05 -0.91
CA GLY A 597 14.40 8.97 -0.97
C GLY A 597 13.92 7.95 0.03
N ASP A 598 13.46 6.85 -0.52
CA ASP A 598 13.38 5.52 0.09
C ASP A 598 12.16 5.19 0.98
N ASP A 599 11.34 4.33 0.38
CA ASP A 599 10.67 3.17 0.97
C ASP A 599 9.36 3.28 1.78
N VAL A 600 8.34 2.66 1.19
CA VAL A 600 7.33 1.80 1.85
C VAL A 600 6.42 2.47 2.89
N GLY A 601 5.34 3.08 2.38
CA GLY A 601 4.12 3.29 3.14
C GLY A 601 3.49 1.96 3.58
N PHE A 602 3.61 1.68 4.88
CA PHE A 602 2.94 0.64 5.69
C PHE A 602 3.38 -0.83 5.51
N ARG A 603 4.33 -1.26 6.36
CA ARG A 603 4.16 -2.35 7.38
C ARG A 603 5.52 -2.73 7.99
N LEU A 604 5.70 -2.49 9.29
CA LEU A 604 6.25 -3.44 10.29
C LEU A 604 6.62 -2.70 11.59
N LEU A 605 5.64 -2.56 12.49
CA LEU A 605 5.89 -2.38 13.92
C LEU A 605 6.62 -3.64 14.43
N GLY A 606 7.90 -3.49 14.82
CA GLY A 606 8.64 -4.52 15.53
C GLY A 606 10.16 -4.64 15.31
N LEU A 607 10.80 -3.81 14.45
CA LEU A 607 12.26 -3.91 14.17
C LEU A 607 12.95 -2.54 13.94
N GLY A 608 12.33 -1.43 14.38
CA GLY A 608 12.60 -0.06 13.90
C GLY A 608 13.91 0.62 14.29
N ALA A 609 14.85 -0.02 14.99
CA ALA A 609 16.13 0.62 15.32
C ALA A 609 17.26 0.24 14.35
N GLU A 610 17.21 -0.95 13.75
CA GLU A 610 18.29 -1.49 12.89
C GLU A 610 18.04 -1.27 11.40
N TYR A 611 16.80 -1.04 10.98
CA TYR A 611 16.44 -0.73 9.59
C TYR A 611 16.47 0.77 9.27
N GLN A 612 16.24 1.62 10.29
CA GLN A 612 16.26 3.08 10.13
C GLN A 612 17.64 3.61 9.72
N SER A 613 18.74 2.99 10.21
CA SER A 613 20.11 3.39 9.85
C SER A 613 20.47 3.08 8.39
N VAL A 614 19.79 2.13 7.75
CA VAL A 614 19.95 1.79 6.33
C VAL A 614 19.05 2.68 5.46
N ILE A 615 17.88 3.08 5.95
CA ILE A 615 16.97 4.02 5.28
C ILE A 615 17.50 5.47 5.34
N ASP A 616 18.12 5.88 6.44
CA ASP A 616 18.72 7.22 6.61
C ASP A 616 20.12 7.34 5.97
N ALA A 617 20.65 6.25 5.40
CA ALA A 617 21.99 6.22 4.82
C ALA A 617 22.01 6.88 3.44
N THR A 618 22.55 8.08 3.35
CA THR A 618 22.75 8.79 2.08
C THR A 618 24.20 8.74 1.61
N TRP A 619 24.41 9.06 0.33
CA TRP A 619 25.75 9.29 -0.21
C TRP A 619 26.40 10.49 0.48
N ALA A 620 27.72 10.49 0.65
CA ALA A 620 28.41 11.54 1.43
C ALA A 620 28.35 12.93 0.76
N SER A 621 28.11 12.96 -0.55
CA SER A 621 27.91 14.17 -1.36
C SER A 621 27.17 13.79 -2.66
N LEU A 622 26.61 14.78 -3.37
CA LEU A 622 25.98 14.56 -4.67
C LEU A 622 26.92 13.96 -5.73
N ASP A 623 28.24 14.12 -5.55
CA ASP A 623 29.30 13.62 -6.44
C ASP A 623 30.06 12.42 -5.83
N ASP A 624 29.47 11.70 -4.87
CA ASP A 624 30.11 10.52 -4.26
C ASP A 624 30.49 9.50 -5.35
N PRO A 625 31.77 9.09 -5.44
CA PRO A 625 32.23 8.15 -6.46
C PRO A 625 31.65 6.74 -6.30
N ASN A 626 31.08 6.43 -5.14
CA ASN A 626 30.41 5.15 -4.88
C ASN A 626 28.98 5.11 -5.43
N ASP A 627 28.36 6.26 -5.72
CA ASP A 627 27.06 6.32 -6.37
C ASP A 627 27.19 5.86 -7.85
N PRO A 628 26.46 4.81 -8.27
CA PRO A 628 26.45 4.37 -9.67
C PRO A 628 26.08 5.48 -10.68
N TYR A 629 25.33 6.50 -10.27
CA TYR A 629 25.03 7.65 -11.13
C TYR A 629 26.27 8.49 -11.47
N ASN A 630 27.30 8.48 -10.65
CA ASN A 630 28.51 9.29 -10.83
C ASN A 630 29.67 8.52 -11.47
N TRP A 631 29.48 7.25 -11.80
CA TRP A 631 30.52 6.46 -12.46
C TRP A 631 30.92 7.02 -13.84
N PRO A 632 32.20 6.89 -14.22
CA PRO A 632 32.66 7.40 -15.50
C PRO A 632 32.00 6.64 -16.65
N THR A 633 31.79 7.33 -17.78
CA THR A 633 31.03 6.78 -18.92
C THR A 633 31.60 5.47 -19.45
N TYR A 634 32.92 5.31 -19.48
CA TYR A 634 33.53 4.06 -19.93
C TYR A 634 33.10 2.87 -19.07
N ARG A 635 33.01 3.03 -17.74
CA ARG A 635 32.57 1.98 -16.82
C ARG A 635 31.12 1.61 -17.06
N LYS A 636 30.25 2.61 -17.19
CA LYS A 636 28.82 2.40 -17.48
C LYS A 636 28.60 1.69 -18.82
N VAL A 637 29.36 2.06 -19.85
CA VAL A 637 29.29 1.42 -21.17
C VAL A 637 29.82 -0.01 -21.10
N THR A 638 30.94 -0.27 -20.41
CA THR A 638 31.46 -1.64 -20.22
C THR A 638 30.44 -2.54 -19.53
N ILE A 639 29.82 -2.06 -18.45
CA ILE A 639 28.77 -2.81 -17.73
C ILE A 639 27.56 -3.05 -18.63
N ALA A 640 27.10 -2.04 -19.36
CA ALA A 640 26.01 -2.18 -20.31
C ALA A 640 26.31 -3.25 -21.37
N VAL A 641 27.49 -3.19 -21.99
CA VAL A 641 27.93 -4.15 -23.02
C VAL A 641 27.97 -5.59 -22.48
N LEU A 642 28.50 -5.81 -21.28
CA LEU A 642 28.58 -7.14 -20.67
C LEU A 642 27.20 -7.70 -20.33
N ILE A 643 26.32 -6.89 -19.77
CA ILE A 643 24.96 -7.32 -19.41
C ILE A 643 24.11 -7.58 -20.66
N SER A 644 24.22 -6.71 -21.66
CA SER A 644 23.60 -6.88 -22.98
C SER A 644 24.10 -8.13 -23.71
N SER A 645 25.35 -8.53 -23.48
CA SER A 645 25.88 -9.79 -24.01
C SER A 645 25.15 -11.01 -23.42
N GLY A 646 24.62 -10.91 -22.20
CA GLY A 646 23.71 -11.91 -21.64
C GLY A 646 22.42 -12.07 -22.46
N GLN A 647 21.80 -10.97 -22.89
CA GLN A 647 20.63 -11.02 -23.79
C GLN A 647 20.98 -11.55 -25.18
N LEU A 648 22.16 -11.22 -25.71
CA LEU A 648 22.68 -11.81 -26.94
C LEU A 648 22.75 -13.34 -26.82
N ILE A 649 23.32 -13.86 -25.75
CA ILE A 649 23.39 -15.30 -25.48
C ILE A 649 21.99 -15.92 -25.46
N THR A 650 21.02 -15.28 -24.80
CA THR A 650 19.63 -15.75 -24.76
C THR A 650 19.01 -15.85 -26.15
N LEU A 651 19.19 -14.83 -26.99
CA LEU A 651 18.65 -14.79 -28.35
C LEU A 651 19.36 -15.78 -29.28
N MET A 652 20.68 -15.95 -29.13
CA MET A 652 21.45 -16.96 -29.84
C MET A 652 21.03 -18.37 -29.42
N SER A 653 20.89 -18.65 -28.12
CA SER A 653 20.48 -19.97 -27.61
C SER A 653 19.07 -20.37 -28.05
N THR A 654 18.20 -19.37 -28.26
CA THR A 654 16.85 -19.60 -28.80
C THR A 654 16.91 -20.03 -30.25
N SER A 655 17.73 -19.37 -31.08
CA SER A 655 17.72 -19.49 -32.54
C SER A 655 18.70 -20.52 -33.10
N MET A 656 19.85 -20.73 -32.45
CA MET A 656 20.94 -21.59 -32.93
C MET A 656 20.56 -23.08 -33.07
N MET A 657 19.59 -23.55 -32.29
CA MET A 657 19.11 -24.93 -32.40
C MET A 657 18.29 -25.17 -33.68
N ALA A 658 17.79 -24.12 -34.34
CA ALA A 658 16.86 -24.23 -35.46
C ALA A 658 17.45 -24.99 -36.66
N SER A 659 18.75 -24.83 -36.96
CA SER A 659 19.40 -25.54 -38.08
C SER A 659 19.59 -27.03 -37.79
N ALA A 660 19.95 -27.38 -36.55
CA ALA A 660 20.25 -28.75 -36.15
C ALA A 660 19.02 -29.59 -35.76
N LEU A 661 17.78 -29.05 -35.83
CA LEU A 661 16.56 -29.80 -35.46
C LEU A 661 16.44 -31.16 -36.17
N PRO A 662 16.70 -31.29 -37.49
CA PRO A 662 16.61 -32.59 -38.17
C PRO A 662 17.65 -33.60 -37.69
N GLN A 663 18.85 -33.15 -37.30
CA GLN A 663 19.92 -34.00 -36.78
C GLN A 663 19.58 -34.49 -35.37
N ILE A 664 19.13 -33.58 -34.50
CA ILE A 664 18.72 -33.88 -33.12
C ILE A 664 17.56 -34.88 -33.08
N SER A 665 16.57 -34.72 -33.98
CA SER A 665 15.44 -35.64 -34.08
C SER A 665 15.88 -37.08 -34.37
N ARG A 666 16.87 -37.25 -35.27
CA ARG A 666 17.43 -38.55 -35.67
C ARG A 666 18.27 -39.17 -34.55
N ASP A 667 19.20 -38.39 -33.99
CA ASP A 667 20.14 -38.87 -32.96
C ASP A 667 19.46 -39.24 -31.63
N LEU A 668 18.40 -38.51 -31.25
CA LEU A 668 17.64 -38.78 -30.02
C LEU A 668 16.47 -39.74 -30.25
N ASN A 669 16.22 -40.15 -31.49
CA ASN A 669 15.08 -40.99 -31.90
C ASN A 669 13.72 -40.45 -31.38
N ILE A 670 13.51 -39.14 -31.52
CA ILE A 670 12.27 -38.45 -31.12
C ILE A 670 11.51 -37.92 -32.34
N SER A 671 10.19 -37.78 -32.21
CA SER A 671 9.35 -37.25 -33.29
C SER A 671 9.69 -35.79 -33.62
N ALA A 672 9.45 -35.36 -34.87
CA ALA A 672 9.64 -33.96 -35.27
C ALA A 672 8.84 -32.98 -34.39
N THR A 673 7.64 -33.38 -33.94
CA THR A 673 6.82 -32.59 -33.00
C THR A 673 7.51 -32.46 -31.64
N THR A 674 8.06 -33.54 -31.09
CA THR A 674 8.81 -33.53 -29.82
C THR A 674 10.06 -32.66 -29.93
N THR A 675 10.74 -32.68 -31.08
CA THR A 675 11.90 -31.82 -31.36
C THR A 675 11.51 -30.34 -31.38
N GLN A 676 10.37 -29.97 -31.98
CA GLN A 676 9.86 -28.60 -31.95
C GLN A 676 9.43 -28.15 -30.54
N ILE A 677 8.83 -29.05 -29.74
CA ILE A 677 8.54 -28.78 -28.32
C ILE A 677 9.85 -28.50 -27.57
N THR A 678 10.88 -29.31 -27.81
CA THR A 678 12.21 -29.17 -27.19
C THR A 678 12.88 -27.85 -27.56
N PHE A 679 12.77 -27.42 -28.82
CA PHE A 679 13.21 -26.10 -29.27
C PHE A 679 12.51 -24.98 -28.47
N SER A 680 11.19 -25.08 -28.36
CA SER A 680 10.30 -24.06 -27.81
C SER A 680 10.32 -23.96 -26.29
N LEU A 681 10.66 -25.05 -25.58
CA LEU A 681 10.71 -25.10 -24.10
C LEU A 681 11.68 -24.08 -23.50
N PHE A 682 12.72 -23.70 -24.24
CA PHE A 682 13.63 -22.63 -23.84
C PHE A 682 12.91 -21.28 -23.66
N VAL A 683 11.95 -20.97 -24.54
CA VAL A 683 11.12 -19.75 -24.45
C VAL A 683 10.12 -19.87 -23.31
N LEU A 684 9.60 -21.07 -23.04
CA LEU A 684 8.70 -21.30 -21.90
C LEU A 684 9.38 -21.05 -20.56
N GLY A 685 10.64 -21.45 -20.40
CA GLY A 685 11.43 -21.13 -19.20
C GLY A 685 11.53 -19.62 -18.94
N GLN A 686 11.62 -18.83 -20.02
CA GLN A 686 11.64 -17.36 -19.96
C GLN A 686 10.27 -16.74 -19.64
N ALA A 687 9.17 -17.49 -19.66
CA ALA A 687 7.84 -16.98 -19.28
C ALA A 687 7.71 -16.81 -17.76
N PHE A 688 8.25 -17.75 -16.98
CA PHE A 688 8.02 -17.84 -15.53
C PHE A 688 9.21 -17.40 -14.68
N ALA A 689 10.44 -17.69 -15.13
CA ALA A 689 11.64 -17.35 -14.38
C ALA A 689 11.84 -15.84 -14.11
N PRO A 690 11.42 -14.90 -14.98
CA PRO A 690 11.51 -13.47 -14.71
C PRO A 690 10.96 -13.00 -13.38
N PHE A 691 9.85 -13.59 -12.92
CA PHE A 691 9.21 -13.18 -11.67
C PHE A 691 10.09 -13.50 -10.47
N LEU A 692 10.71 -14.69 -10.47
CA LEU A 692 11.63 -15.12 -9.44
C LEU A 692 12.92 -14.29 -9.48
N ILE A 693 13.51 -14.11 -10.67
CA ILE A 693 14.78 -13.40 -10.84
C ILE A 693 14.65 -11.91 -10.47
N ALA A 694 13.55 -11.26 -10.84
CA ALA A 694 13.29 -9.88 -10.45
C ALA A 694 13.24 -9.73 -8.92
N ALA A 695 12.45 -10.56 -8.24
CA ALA A 695 12.33 -10.55 -6.78
C ALA A 695 13.68 -10.85 -6.09
N LEU A 696 14.42 -11.86 -6.57
CA LEU A 696 15.74 -12.17 -6.04
C LEU A 696 16.71 -11.00 -6.23
N SER A 697 16.64 -10.28 -7.35
CA SER A 697 17.57 -9.16 -7.62
C SER A 697 17.33 -7.93 -6.75
N GLU A 698 16.11 -7.74 -6.25
CA GLU A 698 15.79 -6.69 -5.26
C GLU A 698 16.25 -7.10 -3.86
N MET A 699 16.19 -8.40 -3.53
CA MET A 699 16.60 -8.92 -2.23
C MET A 699 18.13 -9.08 -2.07
N TYR A 700 18.81 -9.57 -3.11
CA TYR A 700 20.22 -9.95 -3.05
C TYR A 700 21.14 -9.05 -3.89
N GLY A 701 20.58 -8.17 -4.71
CA GLY A 701 21.31 -7.25 -5.59
C GLY A 701 21.35 -7.70 -7.03
N ARG A 702 21.70 -6.79 -7.94
CA ARG A 702 21.65 -7.05 -9.38
C ARG A 702 22.79 -7.95 -9.83
N LYS A 703 24.03 -7.69 -9.36
CA LYS A 703 25.24 -8.44 -9.77
C LYS A 703 25.17 -9.93 -9.41
N PRO A 704 24.97 -10.34 -8.14
CA PRO A 704 25.04 -11.75 -7.77
C PRO A 704 23.93 -12.58 -8.41
N VAL A 705 22.74 -11.98 -8.59
CA VAL A 705 21.62 -12.66 -9.24
C VAL A 705 21.86 -12.84 -10.74
N TRP A 706 22.36 -11.80 -11.43
CA TRP A 706 22.70 -11.93 -12.85
C TRP A 706 23.77 -12.99 -13.09
N ILE A 707 24.84 -12.99 -12.28
CA ILE A 707 25.92 -14.00 -12.38
C ILE A 707 25.39 -15.39 -12.05
N GLY A 708 24.64 -15.54 -10.96
CA GLY A 708 24.05 -16.81 -10.54
C GLY A 708 23.14 -17.41 -11.62
N SER A 709 22.31 -16.58 -12.25
CA SER A 709 21.46 -17.01 -13.37
C SER A 709 22.26 -17.37 -14.63
N CYS A 710 23.35 -16.67 -14.93
CA CYS A 710 24.25 -17.03 -16.03
C CYS A 710 24.95 -18.38 -15.77
N CYS A 711 25.44 -18.62 -14.55
CA CYS A 711 26.01 -19.91 -14.16
C CYS A 711 24.97 -21.04 -14.24
N PHE A 712 23.74 -20.78 -13.82
CA PHE A 712 22.63 -21.73 -13.94
C PHE A 712 22.33 -22.06 -15.40
N TYR A 713 22.27 -21.05 -16.27
CA TYR A 713 22.15 -21.23 -17.72
C TYR A 713 23.30 -22.09 -18.27
N GLN A 714 24.55 -21.76 -17.94
CA GLN A 714 25.73 -22.47 -18.44
C GLN A 714 25.70 -23.96 -18.06
N LEU A 715 25.38 -24.26 -16.81
CA LEU A 715 25.26 -25.63 -16.30
C LEU A 715 24.21 -26.41 -17.09
N TRP A 716 22.97 -25.92 -17.14
CA TRP A 716 21.88 -26.65 -17.79
C TRP A 716 22.04 -26.71 -19.30
N ASN A 717 22.55 -25.65 -19.93
CA ASN A 717 22.82 -25.62 -21.37
C ASN A 717 23.94 -26.62 -21.71
N ALA A 718 25.02 -26.71 -20.92
CA ALA A 718 26.09 -27.67 -21.15
C ALA A 718 25.66 -29.13 -20.92
N LEU A 719 24.71 -29.36 -20.01
CA LEU A 719 24.13 -30.68 -19.72
C LEU A 719 23.12 -31.14 -20.79
N CYS A 720 22.46 -30.23 -21.51
CA CYS A 720 21.44 -30.55 -22.52
C CYS A 720 21.83 -31.68 -23.48
N PRO A 721 23.01 -31.64 -24.14
CA PRO A 721 23.38 -32.67 -25.11
C PRO A 721 24.02 -33.93 -24.50
N VAL A 722 24.25 -33.95 -23.17
CA VAL A 722 25.06 -35.02 -22.53
C VAL A 722 24.36 -36.37 -22.62
N GLY A 723 25.11 -37.39 -23.03
CA GLY A 723 24.61 -38.75 -23.15
C GLY A 723 23.51 -38.94 -24.21
N LYS A 724 23.27 -37.95 -25.09
CA LYS A 724 22.22 -37.96 -26.12
C LYS A 724 20.87 -38.46 -25.55
N SER A 725 20.49 -37.95 -24.38
CA SER A 725 19.27 -38.35 -23.67
C SER A 725 18.13 -37.36 -23.92
N ALA A 726 17.01 -37.84 -24.48
CA ALA A 726 15.85 -36.98 -24.78
C ALA A 726 15.24 -36.32 -23.52
N PRO A 727 15.02 -37.01 -22.38
CA PRO A 727 14.54 -36.36 -21.16
C PRO A 727 15.48 -35.26 -20.64
N LEU A 728 16.79 -35.49 -20.70
CA LEU A 728 17.78 -34.50 -20.26
C LEU A 728 17.80 -33.28 -21.18
N MET A 729 17.69 -33.50 -22.49
CA MET A 729 17.55 -32.42 -23.47
C MET A 729 16.31 -31.57 -23.19
N ILE A 730 15.15 -32.20 -22.98
CA ILE A 730 13.87 -31.51 -22.71
C ILE A 730 13.96 -30.71 -21.41
N ALA A 731 14.38 -31.33 -20.30
CA ALA A 731 14.49 -30.67 -19.00
C ALA A 731 15.55 -29.56 -19.01
N GLY A 732 16.71 -29.85 -19.61
CA GLY A 732 17.81 -28.90 -19.75
C GLY A 732 17.43 -27.66 -20.56
N ARG A 733 16.62 -27.80 -21.63
CA ARG A 733 16.15 -26.66 -22.42
C ARG A 733 15.23 -25.73 -21.61
N PHE A 734 14.31 -26.29 -20.84
CA PHE A 734 13.48 -25.48 -19.94
C PHE A 734 14.32 -24.76 -18.88
N LEU A 735 15.20 -25.48 -18.20
CA LEU A 735 16.03 -24.94 -17.11
C LEU A 735 17.07 -23.93 -17.60
N SER A 736 17.70 -24.17 -18.74
CA SER A 736 18.58 -23.17 -19.37
C SER A 736 17.79 -21.92 -19.77
N GLY A 737 16.57 -22.06 -20.30
CA GLY A 737 15.65 -20.94 -20.55
C GLY A 737 15.37 -20.10 -19.30
N CYS A 738 15.17 -20.75 -18.15
CA CYS A 738 15.00 -20.05 -16.87
C CYS A 738 16.23 -19.19 -16.51
N GLY A 739 17.45 -19.74 -16.62
CA GLY A 739 18.69 -19.00 -16.35
C GLY A 739 18.94 -17.85 -17.32
N ALA A 740 18.70 -18.08 -18.62
CA ALA A 740 18.91 -17.10 -19.68
C ALA A 740 17.98 -15.88 -19.56
N SER A 741 16.85 -16.01 -18.86
CA SER A 741 15.90 -14.91 -18.68
C SER A 741 16.46 -13.73 -17.88
N ALA A 742 17.53 -13.92 -17.08
CA ALA A 742 18.15 -12.84 -16.31
C ALA A 742 18.71 -11.71 -17.18
N GLY A 743 19.29 -12.03 -18.34
CA GLY A 743 19.70 -11.01 -19.30
C GLY A 743 18.52 -10.14 -19.72
N VAL A 744 17.39 -10.76 -20.03
CA VAL A 744 16.19 -10.07 -20.51
C VAL A 744 15.56 -9.17 -19.43
N VAL A 745 15.60 -9.60 -18.17
CA VAL A 745 14.87 -8.98 -17.05
C VAL A 745 15.70 -7.93 -16.33
N LEU A 746 16.99 -8.16 -16.12
CA LEU A 746 17.84 -7.29 -15.29
C LEU A 746 18.52 -6.16 -16.06
N THR A 747 18.63 -6.25 -17.39
CA THR A 747 19.27 -5.21 -18.20
C THR A 747 18.60 -3.85 -18.03
N GLY A 748 17.28 -3.77 -18.07
CA GLY A 748 16.54 -2.51 -17.89
C GLY A 748 16.78 -1.86 -16.52
N PRO A 749 16.53 -2.59 -15.42
CA PRO A 749 16.81 -2.12 -14.05
C PRO A 749 18.27 -1.66 -13.85
N ILE A 750 19.25 -2.45 -14.28
CA ILE A 750 20.68 -2.10 -14.10
C ILE A 750 21.02 -0.80 -14.86
N MET A 751 20.43 -0.58 -16.03
CA MET A 751 20.62 0.67 -16.77
C MET A 751 19.92 1.86 -16.10
N ALA A 752 18.80 1.64 -15.41
CA ALA A 752 18.15 2.67 -14.62
C ALA A 752 18.97 3.04 -13.37
N ASP A 753 19.61 2.06 -12.76
CA ASP A 753 20.47 2.24 -11.57
C ASP A 753 21.74 3.07 -11.90
N MET A 754 22.21 3.07 -13.15
CA MET A 754 23.43 3.81 -13.58
C MET A 754 23.17 5.16 -14.29
N TYR A 755 21.99 5.36 -14.88
CA TYR A 755 21.69 6.53 -15.72
C TYR A 755 20.49 7.32 -15.19
N ARG A 756 20.70 8.62 -14.97
CA ARG A 756 19.62 9.57 -14.60
C ARG A 756 18.54 9.60 -15.69
N ALA A 757 17.31 9.93 -15.29
CA ALA A 757 16.13 9.94 -16.16
C ALA A 757 16.32 10.71 -17.49
N LYS A 758 17.05 11.83 -17.49
CA LYS A 758 17.34 12.64 -18.69
C LYS A 758 18.04 11.85 -19.81
N TYR A 759 18.82 10.82 -19.48
CA TYR A 759 19.63 10.05 -20.45
C TYR A 759 19.06 8.65 -20.73
N ARG A 760 17.80 8.38 -20.36
CA ARG A 760 17.18 7.04 -20.42
C ARG A 760 17.08 6.47 -21.84
N GLY A 761 16.82 7.30 -22.84
CA GLY A 761 16.79 6.87 -24.24
C GLY A 761 18.17 6.41 -24.75
N LYS A 762 19.22 7.15 -24.41
CA LYS A 762 20.60 6.80 -24.76
C LYS A 762 21.05 5.52 -24.08
N SER A 763 20.70 5.32 -22.81
CA SER A 763 21.06 4.11 -22.08
C SER A 763 20.37 2.87 -22.65
N LEU A 764 19.07 2.96 -22.97
CA LEU A 764 18.32 1.84 -23.58
C LEU A 764 18.85 1.50 -24.98
N ALA A 765 19.23 2.49 -25.78
CA ALA A 765 19.82 2.27 -27.10
C ALA A 765 21.15 1.49 -27.01
N ILE A 766 22.04 1.89 -26.09
CA ILE A 766 23.32 1.16 -25.84
C ILE A 766 23.03 -0.28 -25.39
N ALA A 767 22.06 -0.45 -24.49
CA ALA A 767 21.73 -1.76 -23.94
C ALA A 767 21.07 -2.71 -24.97
N SER A 768 20.38 -2.17 -25.97
CA SER A 768 19.61 -2.98 -26.93
C SER A 768 20.37 -3.31 -28.21
N PHE A 769 21.47 -2.62 -28.51
CA PHE A 769 22.21 -2.79 -29.77
C PHE A 769 22.79 -4.20 -29.98
N ILE A 770 23.54 -4.72 -29.00
CA ILE A 770 24.22 -6.01 -29.08
C ILE A 770 23.22 -7.19 -29.22
N PRO A 771 22.14 -7.27 -28.43
CA PRO A 771 21.16 -8.37 -28.51
C PRO A 771 20.57 -8.58 -29.90
N TYR A 772 20.38 -7.53 -30.70
CA TYR A 772 19.75 -7.63 -32.02
C TYR A 772 20.52 -8.46 -33.03
N PHE A 773 21.82 -8.71 -32.82
CA PHE A 773 22.59 -9.62 -33.66
C PHE A 773 22.32 -11.09 -33.35
N GLY A 774 21.74 -11.42 -32.20
CA GLY A 774 21.53 -12.79 -31.73
C GLY A 774 20.74 -13.68 -32.70
N PRO A 775 19.59 -13.24 -33.23
CA PRO A 775 18.81 -14.02 -34.19
C PRO A 775 19.49 -14.34 -35.52
N ALA A 776 20.55 -13.61 -35.89
CA ALA A 776 21.38 -13.93 -37.07
C ALA A 776 22.62 -14.75 -36.70
N LEU A 777 23.38 -14.31 -35.68
CA LEU A 777 24.61 -15.00 -35.26
C LEU A 777 24.33 -16.42 -34.75
N GLY A 778 23.21 -16.62 -34.05
CA GLY A 778 22.82 -17.94 -33.54
C GLY A 778 22.72 -18.98 -34.65
N PRO A 779 21.80 -18.82 -35.64
CA PRO A 779 21.66 -19.77 -36.74
C PRO A 779 22.89 -19.87 -37.63
N ILE A 780 23.64 -18.79 -37.86
CA ILE A 780 24.88 -18.86 -38.66
C ILE A 780 25.90 -19.79 -38.00
N VAL A 781 26.17 -19.58 -36.71
CA VAL A 781 27.05 -20.50 -35.94
C VAL A 781 26.43 -21.90 -35.87
N GLY A 782 25.11 -21.98 -35.75
CA GLY A 782 24.34 -23.21 -35.75
C GLY A 782 24.55 -24.06 -36.99
N GLY A 783 24.38 -23.46 -38.18
CA GLY A 783 24.54 -24.13 -39.46
C GLY A 783 25.99 -24.57 -39.70
N LEU A 784 26.97 -23.71 -39.39
CA LEU A 784 28.39 -24.05 -39.52
C LEU A 784 28.80 -25.23 -38.64
N VAL A 785 28.36 -25.23 -37.38
CA VAL A 785 28.67 -26.31 -36.44
C VAL A 785 27.91 -27.57 -36.84
N SER A 786 26.67 -27.48 -37.30
CA SER A 786 25.87 -28.65 -37.69
C SER A 786 26.31 -29.29 -39.02
N ASP A 787 26.86 -28.51 -39.95
CA ASP A 787 27.44 -29.01 -41.21
C ASP A 787 28.83 -29.65 -41.02
N HIS A 788 29.66 -29.10 -40.14
CA HIS A 788 31.08 -29.48 -40.02
C HIS A 788 31.44 -30.24 -38.74
N ILE A 789 30.60 -30.16 -37.71
CA ILE A 789 30.82 -30.70 -36.36
C ILE A 789 29.52 -31.41 -35.91
N GLU A 790 29.54 -32.12 -34.78
CA GLU A 790 28.31 -32.67 -34.19
C GLU A 790 27.48 -31.61 -33.44
N TRP A 791 26.16 -31.73 -33.49
CA TRP A 791 25.21 -30.82 -32.82
C TRP A 791 25.40 -30.60 -31.31
N PRO A 792 25.96 -31.52 -30.48
CA PRO A 792 26.27 -31.23 -29.06
C PRO A 792 27.15 -30.00 -28.86
N TRP A 793 28.06 -29.72 -29.80
CA TRP A 793 28.98 -28.59 -29.74
C TRP A 793 28.27 -27.24 -29.80
N LEU A 794 27.06 -27.17 -30.35
CA LEU A 794 26.21 -25.98 -30.31
C LEU A 794 26.05 -25.50 -28.87
N PHE A 795 25.71 -26.41 -27.97
CA PHE A 795 25.49 -26.11 -26.56
C PHE A 795 26.79 -25.77 -25.85
N TRP A 796 27.86 -26.52 -26.09
CA TRP A 796 29.14 -26.29 -25.42
C TRP A 796 29.82 -25.00 -25.84
N ILE A 797 29.82 -24.65 -27.13
CA ILE A 797 30.35 -23.38 -27.63
C ILE A 797 29.65 -22.20 -26.96
N LEU A 798 28.32 -22.25 -26.87
CA LEU A 798 27.56 -21.17 -26.25
C LEU A 798 27.71 -21.12 -24.73
N SER A 799 27.85 -22.27 -24.07
CA SER A 799 28.21 -22.33 -22.64
C SER A 799 29.61 -21.78 -22.37
N MET A 800 30.59 -22.03 -23.24
CA MET A 800 31.94 -21.45 -23.14
C MET A 800 31.93 -19.94 -23.38
N PHE A 801 31.20 -19.48 -24.40
CA PHE A 801 31.04 -18.06 -24.69
C PHE A 801 30.37 -17.33 -23.52
N SER A 802 29.30 -17.91 -22.97
CA SER A 802 28.65 -17.40 -21.76
C SER A 802 29.58 -17.43 -20.56
N GLY A 803 30.34 -18.52 -20.35
CA GLY A 803 31.31 -18.64 -19.26
C GLY A 803 32.38 -17.56 -19.33
N GLY A 804 32.92 -17.26 -20.51
CA GLY A 804 33.86 -16.18 -20.73
C GLY A 804 33.27 -14.80 -20.39
N ILE A 805 32.06 -14.50 -20.87
CA ILE A 805 31.37 -13.25 -20.55
C ILE A 805 31.08 -13.14 -19.04
N THR A 806 30.60 -14.20 -18.41
CA THR A 806 30.31 -14.22 -16.97
C THR A 806 31.56 -14.10 -16.13
N LEU A 807 32.67 -14.71 -16.54
CA LEU A 807 33.97 -14.56 -15.87
C LEU A 807 34.46 -13.12 -15.95
N ILE A 808 34.42 -12.51 -17.15
CA ILE A 808 34.79 -11.10 -17.34
C ILE A 808 33.86 -10.19 -16.51
N ALA A 809 32.56 -10.45 -16.54
CA ALA A 809 31.58 -9.69 -15.78
C ALA A 809 31.75 -9.84 -14.26
N TYR A 810 32.17 -11.00 -13.77
CA TYR A 810 32.46 -11.18 -12.34
C TYR A 810 33.51 -10.18 -11.84
N PHE A 811 34.55 -9.91 -12.65
CA PHE A 811 35.60 -8.96 -12.33
C PHE A 811 35.27 -7.50 -12.67
N LEU A 812 34.59 -7.23 -13.79
CA LEU A 812 34.38 -5.87 -14.29
C LEU A 812 33.03 -5.23 -13.92
N VAL A 813 32.01 -6.03 -13.63
CA VAL A 813 30.69 -5.52 -13.23
C VAL A 813 30.67 -5.37 -11.72
N ASP A 814 30.27 -4.19 -11.25
CA ASP A 814 30.04 -3.94 -9.83
C ASP A 814 28.56 -3.95 -9.49
N GLU A 815 28.25 -4.04 -8.20
CA GLU A 815 26.87 -3.94 -7.75
C GLU A 815 26.35 -2.53 -8.05
N THR A 816 25.18 -2.48 -8.68
CA THR A 816 24.54 -1.23 -9.13
C THR A 816 23.35 -0.85 -8.25
N TYR A 817 22.83 -1.78 -7.44
CA TYR A 817 21.66 -1.52 -6.62
C TYR A 817 21.98 -0.63 -5.40
N THR A 818 21.54 0.62 -5.45
CA THR A 818 21.79 1.64 -4.42
C THR A 818 21.45 1.18 -2.99
N PRO A 819 20.27 0.56 -2.72
CA PRO A 819 19.93 0.17 -1.34
C PRO A 819 20.92 -0.82 -0.72
N ILE A 820 21.43 -1.77 -1.51
CA ILE A 820 22.42 -2.75 -1.01
C ILE A 820 23.80 -2.11 -0.85
N LEU A 821 24.16 -1.15 -1.70
CA LEU A 821 25.42 -0.42 -1.55
C LEU A 821 25.40 0.43 -0.27
N LEU A 822 24.29 1.10 0.02
CA LEU A 822 24.09 1.90 1.24
C LEU A 822 24.07 1.02 2.48
N GLN A 823 23.40 -0.14 2.43
CA GLN A 823 23.45 -1.14 3.50
C GLN A 823 24.89 -1.59 3.79
N ARG A 824 25.68 -1.94 2.76
CA ARG A 824 27.09 -2.32 2.92
C ARG A 824 27.94 -1.19 3.50
N LYS A 825 27.66 0.06 3.13
CA LYS A 825 28.31 1.24 3.69
C LYS A 825 28.04 1.35 5.19
N VAL A 826 26.79 1.21 5.62
CA VAL A 826 26.38 1.22 7.05
C VAL A 826 27.02 0.07 7.82
N GLU A 827 27.06 -1.13 7.26
CA GLU A 827 27.72 -2.31 7.86
C GLU A 827 29.24 -2.07 8.01
N SER A 828 29.88 -1.48 7.00
CA SER A 828 31.32 -1.15 7.04
C SER A 828 31.64 -0.05 8.06
N GLN A 829 30.77 0.94 8.23
CA GLN A 829 30.95 2.02 9.22
C GLN A 829 30.64 1.54 10.65
N SER A 830 29.71 0.60 10.81
CA SER A 830 29.39 -0.03 12.10
C SER A 830 30.48 -0.99 12.58
N SER A 831 31.37 -1.44 11.69
CA SER A 831 32.42 -2.43 12.00
C SER A 831 33.57 -1.92 12.90
N SER A 832 33.60 -0.63 13.26
CA SER A 832 34.52 -0.09 14.29
C SER A 832 34.01 -0.21 15.73
N GLY A 833 32.77 -0.71 15.96
CA GLY A 833 32.19 -0.86 17.29
C GLY A 833 31.57 -2.25 17.50
N ARG A 834 32.17 -3.04 18.39
CA ARG A 834 31.72 -4.34 18.94
C ARG A 834 30.21 -4.63 18.79
N ASN A 835 29.81 -5.27 17.68
CA ASN A 835 28.81 -6.35 17.62
C ASN A 835 28.71 -6.85 16.17
N ARG A 836 29.07 -8.12 15.95
CA ARG A 836 28.92 -8.77 14.64
C ARG A 836 27.44 -8.98 14.36
N PHE A 837 26.86 -8.15 13.51
CA PHE A 837 25.65 -8.50 12.78
C PHE A 837 26.03 -9.50 11.69
N GLY A 838 25.40 -10.67 11.68
CA GLY A 838 25.56 -11.65 10.62
C GLY A 838 24.93 -11.16 9.31
N PRO A 839 25.35 -11.70 8.15
CA PRO A 839 24.82 -11.31 6.84
C PRO A 839 23.28 -11.48 6.75
N PRO A 840 22.63 -10.79 5.77
CA PRO A 840 21.16 -10.62 5.67
C PRO A 840 20.32 -11.92 5.63
N TRP A 841 20.97 -13.06 5.46
CA TRP A 841 20.35 -14.38 5.43
C TRP A 841 19.47 -14.65 6.67
N ASN A 842 19.87 -14.20 7.86
CA ASN A 842 19.10 -14.51 9.07
C ASN A 842 17.75 -13.77 9.13
N ALA A 843 17.66 -12.56 8.57
CA ALA A 843 16.39 -11.80 8.52
C ALA A 843 15.43 -12.35 7.45
N VAL A 844 15.95 -12.85 6.32
CA VAL A 844 15.16 -13.48 5.25
C VAL A 844 14.70 -14.89 5.65
N VAL A 845 15.55 -15.66 6.33
CA VAL A 845 15.21 -16.99 6.88
C VAL A 845 14.16 -16.87 8.00
N GLN A 846 14.22 -15.83 8.84
CA GLN A 846 13.20 -15.60 9.89
C GLN A 846 11.84 -15.13 9.35
N ARG A 847 11.76 -14.49 8.17
CA ARG A 847 10.49 -14.03 7.56
C ARG A 847 9.76 -15.09 6.72
N GLY A 848 10.35 -16.28 6.56
CA GLY A 848 9.83 -17.31 5.67
C GLY A 848 9.93 -16.88 4.21
N LEU A 849 10.96 -17.37 3.50
CA LEU A 849 11.22 -17.14 2.06
C LEU A 849 9.94 -17.14 1.20
N PHE A 850 9.00 -18.04 1.49
CA PHE A 850 7.75 -18.19 0.76
C PHE A 850 6.76 -17.01 0.92
N LYS A 851 6.74 -16.31 2.06
CA LYS A 851 5.77 -15.22 2.32
C LYS A 851 6.22 -13.88 1.76
N GLY A 852 7.53 -13.62 1.74
CA GLY A 852 8.10 -12.47 1.02
C GLY A 852 7.99 -12.66 -0.49
N LEU A 853 8.34 -13.86 -0.99
CA LEU A 853 8.32 -14.15 -2.41
C LEU A 853 6.89 -14.17 -3.01
N SER A 854 5.89 -14.66 -2.27
CA SER A 854 4.51 -14.74 -2.78
C SER A 854 3.87 -13.39 -3.08
N ILE A 855 4.23 -12.33 -2.35
CA ILE A 855 3.69 -10.98 -2.54
C ILE A 855 4.19 -10.37 -3.86
N HIS A 856 5.48 -10.55 -4.19
CA HIS A 856 6.07 -10.02 -5.42
C HIS A 856 5.73 -10.86 -6.67
N LEU A 857 5.57 -12.19 -6.50
CA LEU A 857 5.19 -13.10 -7.60
C LEU A 857 3.74 -12.92 -8.08
N LEU A 858 2.81 -12.54 -7.18
CA LEU A 858 1.38 -12.45 -7.54
C LEU A 858 1.00 -11.11 -8.20
N ARG A 859 1.81 -10.05 -8.02
CA ARG A 859 1.50 -8.70 -8.54
C ARG A 859 1.36 -8.64 -10.08
N PRO A 860 2.25 -9.24 -10.89
CA PRO A 860 2.09 -9.23 -12.35
C PRO A 860 0.82 -9.95 -12.83
N ILE A 861 0.44 -11.05 -12.15
CA ILE A 861 -0.78 -11.81 -12.46
C ILE A 861 -2.02 -10.98 -12.10
N GLU A 862 -1.98 -10.28 -10.96
CA GLU A 862 -3.04 -9.36 -10.56
C GLU A 862 -3.22 -8.21 -11.55
N ILE A 863 -2.12 -7.57 -11.99
CA ILE A 863 -2.17 -6.49 -12.98
C ILE A 863 -2.76 -7.00 -14.31
N LEU A 864 -2.33 -8.17 -14.78
CA LEU A 864 -2.82 -8.77 -16.03
C LEU A 864 -4.34 -9.05 -16.00
N THR A 865 -4.86 -9.47 -14.84
CA THR A 865 -6.26 -9.88 -14.69
C THR A 865 -7.21 -8.75 -14.32
N ARG A 866 -6.73 -7.74 -13.57
CA ARG A 866 -7.57 -6.62 -13.10
C ARG A 866 -7.64 -5.45 -14.06
N ARG A 867 -6.65 -5.28 -14.95
CA ARG A 867 -6.60 -4.14 -15.90
C ARG A 867 -6.93 -4.62 -17.32
N PRO A 868 -8.06 -4.24 -17.91
CA PRO A 868 -8.43 -4.69 -19.25
C PRO A 868 -7.45 -4.19 -20.33
N ILE A 869 -6.85 -3.01 -20.13
CA ILE A 869 -5.94 -2.44 -21.14
C ILE A 869 -4.65 -3.24 -21.31
N ILE A 870 -4.07 -3.74 -20.22
CA ILE A 870 -2.84 -4.53 -20.30
C ILE A 870 -3.12 -5.87 -20.96
N LEU A 871 -4.30 -6.48 -20.70
CA LEU A 871 -4.68 -7.73 -21.35
C LEU A 871 -4.74 -7.55 -22.87
N MET A 872 -5.40 -6.50 -23.35
CA MET A 872 -5.53 -6.21 -24.77
C MET A 872 -4.16 -5.98 -25.44
N ILE A 873 -3.28 -5.21 -24.81
CA ILE A 873 -1.92 -4.94 -25.31
C ILE A 873 -1.06 -6.20 -25.28
N SER A 874 -1.22 -7.03 -24.24
CA SER A 874 -0.51 -8.31 -24.10
C SER A 874 -0.88 -9.28 -25.23
N TRP A 875 -2.13 -9.29 -25.68
CA TRP A 875 -2.58 -10.13 -26.80
C TRP A 875 -1.89 -9.79 -28.12
N ILE A 876 -1.77 -8.51 -28.47
CA ILE A 876 -1.03 -8.13 -29.69
C ILE A 876 0.43 -8.55 -29.56
N TRP A 877 1.05 -8.25 -28.42
CA TRP A 877 2.46 -8.60 -28.21
C TRP A 877 2.66 -10.11 -28.30
N ALA A 878 1.73 -10.89 -27.74
CA ALA A 878 1.82 -12.33 -27.73
C ALA A 878 1.68 -12.95 -29.12
N ILE A 879 0.71 -12.52 -29.92
CA ILE A 879 0.56 -13.02 -31.29
C ILE A 879 1.76 -12.58 -32.13
N SER A 880 2.18 -11.31 -32.05
CA SER A 880 3.33 -10.78 -32.78
C SER A 880 4.61 -11.58 -32.49
N PHE A 881 4.92 -11.81 -31.21
CA PHE A 881 6.10 -12.57 -30.81
C PHE A 881 5.97 -14.07 -31.14
N GLY A 882 4.78 -14.66 -30.97
CA GLY A 882 4.53 -16.05 -31.36
C GLY A 882 4.77 -16.30 -32.85
N LEU A 883 4.30 -15.39 -33.70
CA LEU A 883 4.55 -15.43 -35.15
C LEU A 883 6.03 -15.29 -35.47
N TYR A 884 6.74 -14.41 -34.77
CA TYR A 884 8.18 -14.27 -34.92
C TYR A 884 8.92 -15.57 -34.60
N VAL A 885 8.62 -16.23 -33.47
CA VAL A 885 9.29 -17.49 -33.11
C VAL A 885 8.92 -18.62 -34.08
N LEU A 886 7.68 -18.65 -34.61
CA LEU A 886 7.25 -19.61 -35.63
C LEU A 886 8.03 -19.45 -36.93
N VAL A 887 8.13 -18.22 -37.44
CA VAL A 887 8.91 -17.94 -38.65
C VAL A 887 10.37 -18.29 -38.38
N LEU A 888 10.93 -17.86 -37.25
CA LEU A 888 12.31 -18.15 -36.85
C LEU A 888 12.61 -19.65 -36.81
N SER A 889 11.70 -20.51 -36.32
CA SER A 889 11.93 -21.96 -36.24
C SER A 889 11.83 -22.69 -37.58
N SER A 890 11.05 -22.14 -38.53
CA SER A 890 10.80 -22.73 -39.85
C SER A 890 11.64 -22.11 -40.96
N PHE A 891 12.37 -21.03 -40.67
CA PHE A 891 13.10 -20.23 -41.66
C PHE A 891 14.19 -21.04 -42.37
N ALA A 892 15.04 -21.76 -41.62
CA ALA A 892 16.07 -22.61 -42.22
C ALA A 892 15.46 -23.73 -43.09
N SER A 893 14.37 -24.36 -42.61
CA SER A 893 13.68 -25.44 -43.34
C SER A 893 13.17 -24.97 -44.70
N LEU A 894 12.67 -23.75 -44.82
CA LEU A 894 12.25 -23.19 -46.12
C LEU A 894 13.39 -23.26 -47.16
N TRP A 895 14.58 -22.82 -46.78
CA TRP A 895 15.72 -22.74 -47.69
C TRP A 895 16.29 -24.11 -48.04
N MET A 896 16.26 -25.04 -47.10
CA MET A 896 16.67 -26.43 -47.33
C MET A 896 15.65 -27.17 -48.21
N ASP A 897 14.36 -27.08 -47.88
CA ASP A 897 13.31 -27.88 -48.52
C ASP A 897 12.89 -27.32 -49.89
N ARG A 898 12.77 -25.98 -50.02
CA ARG A 898 12.26 -25.34 -51.25
C ARG A 898 13.36 -24.85 -52.20
N TYR A 899 14.47 -24.37 -51.64
CA TYR A 899 15.59 -23.82 -52.42
C TYR A 899 16.78 -24.77 -52.53
N SER A 900 16.72 -25.94 -51.86
CA SER A 900 17.77 -26.96 -51.87
C SER A 900 19.16 -26.40 -51.50
N GLN A 901 19.18 -25.38 -50.64
CA GLN A 901 20.43 -24.81 -50.13
C GLN A 901 21.05 -25.75 -49.08
N SER A 902 22.38 -25.71 -48.95
CA SER A 902 23.06 -26.41 -47.85
C SER A 902 22.68 -25.82 -46.49
N GLU A 903 22.94 -26.53 -45.39
CA GLU A 903 22.58 -26.06 -44.05
C GLU A 903 23.24 -24.71 -43.75
N THR A 904 24.53 -24.55 -44.05
CA THR A 904 25.26 -23.28 -43.90
C THR A 904 24.72 -22.17 -44.80
N GLN A 905 24.36 -22.46 -46.05
CA GLN A 905 23.78 -21.45 -46.94
C GLN A 905 22.41 -20.99 -46.46
N SER A 906 21.59 -21.92 -45.97
CA SER A 906 20.25 -21.65 -45.44
C SER A 906 20.28 -20.65 -44.29
N THR A 907 21.30 -20.73 -43.42
CA THR A 907 21.39 -19.91 -42.21
C THR A 907 21.90 -18.49 -42.47
N LEU A 908 22.57 -18.24 -43.60
CA LEU A 908 22.98 -16.88 -44.00
C LEU A 908 21.77 -15.97 -44.24
N ASN A 909 20.65 -16.52 -44.70
CA ASN A 909 19.42 -15.73 -44.93
C ASN A 909 18.86 -15.12 -43.62
N TYR A 910 19.24 -15.60 -42.42
CA TYR A 910 18.82 -14.99 -41.15
C TYR A 910 19.37 -13.56 -40.96
N ILE A 911 20.38 -13.16 -41.75
CA ILE A 911 20.83 -11.77 -41.83
C ILE A 911 19.66 -10.84 -42.22
N ALA A 912 18.76 -11.29 -43.09
CA ALA A 912 17.58 -10.52 -43.48
C ALA A 912 16.69 -10.19 -42.26
N LEU A 913 16.49 -11.16 -41.36
CA LEU A 913 15.75 -10.95 -40.11
C LEU A 913 16.43 -9.89 -39.25
N ALA A 914 17.76 -9.97 -39.08
CA ALA A 914 18.54 -9.01 -38.30
C ALA A 914 18.55 -7.60 -38.91
N ILE A 915 18.56 -7.47 -40.24
CA ILE A 915 18.43 -6.18 -40.93
C ILE A 915 17.08 -5.53 -40.56
N GLY A 916 15.97 -6.28 -40.64
CA GLY A 916 14.66 -5.77 -40.26
C GLY A 916 14.58 -5.31 -38.80
N ILE A 917 15.16 -6.08 -37.87
CA ILE A 917 15.26 -5.74 -36.44
C ILE A 917 16.09 -4.46 -36.25
N THR A 918 17.22 -4.35 -36.95
CA THR A 918 18.12 -3.19 -36.86
C THR A 918 17.44 -1.92 -37.38
N ILE A 919 16.73 -2.00 -38.52
CA ILE A 919 15.97 -0.88 -39.07
C ILE A 919 14.89 -0.43 -38.07
N SER A 920 14.15 -1.38 -37.48
CA SER A 920 13.15 -1.08 -36.46
C SER A 920 13.72 -0.32 -35.27
N SER A 921 14.92 -0.66 -34.80
CA SER A 921 15.53 0.02 -33.66
C SER A 921 16.09 1.40 -34.04
N GLN A 922 16.92 1.45 -35.09
CA GLN A 922 17.70 2.64 -35.45
C GLN A 922 16.85 3.74 -36.08
N ALA A 923 15.89 3.38 -36.93
CA ALA A 923 14.98 4.34 -37.55
C ALA A 923 13.70 4.51 -36.72
N GLY A 924 13.19 3.42 -36.13
CA GLY A 924 11.92 3.44 -35.40
C GLY A 924 11.97 4.22 -34.08
N GLY A 925 13.08 4.17 -33.34
CA GLY A 925 13.25 4.96 -32.10
C GLY A 925 13.10 6.48 -32.32
N PRO A 926 13.91 7.10 -33.19
CA PRO A 926 13.77 8.52 -33.54
C PRO A 926 12.41 8.87 -34.12
N LEU A 927 11.82 7.99 -34.92
CA LEU A 927 10.48 8.19 -35.49
C LEU A 927 9.39 8.21 -34.41
N MET A 928 9.44 7.28 -33.46
CA MET A 928 8.52 7.24 -32.32
C MET A 928 8.59 8.53 -31.49
N ASP A 929 9.79 9.03 -31.21
CA ASP A 929 10.00 10.29 -30.47
C ASP A 929 9.49 11.50 -31.26
N TYR A 930 9.73 11.53 -32.57
CA TYR A 930 9.23 12.59 -33.46
C TYR A 930 7.70 12.64 -33.48
N ILE A 931 7.04 11.49 -33.64
CA ILE A 931 5.57 11.39 -33.63
C ILE A 931 5.01 11.84 -32.28
N PHE A 932 5.60 11.37 -31.18
CA PHE A 932 5.16 11.72 -29.83
C PHE A 932 5.25 13.22 -29.56
N ARG A 933 6.41 13.85 -29.86
CA ARG A 933 6.61 15.30 -29.67
C ARG A 933 5.62 16.12 -30.50
N ARG A 934 5.41 15.75 -31.76
CA ARG A 934 4.48 16.46 -32.64
C ARG A 934 3.02 16.40 -32.15
N LEU A 935 2.62 15.31 -31.47
CA LEU A 935 1.30 15.20 -30.87
C LEU A 935 1.19 15.95 -29.54
N GLN A 936 2.26 15.96 -28.75
CA GLN A 936 2.38 16.76 -27.54
C GLN A 936 2.28 18.27 -27.83
N ASP A 937 3.01 18.73 -28.85
CA ASP A 937 2.99 20.14 -29.30
C ASP A 937 1.59 20.57 -29.76
N ARG A 938 0.81 19.63 -30.34
CA ARG A 938 -0.58 19.87 -30.76
C ARG A 938 -1.58 19.85 -29.61
N SER A 939 -1.20 19.31 -28.46
CA SER A 939 -2.07 19.12 -27.29
C SER A 939 -1.69 20.05 -26.15
N ASN A 940 -1.13 21.23 -26.47
CA ASN A 940 -0.67 22.23 -25.50
C ASN A 940 0.27 21.68 -24.41
N GLY A 941 1.08 20.67 -24.72
CA GLY A 941 2.04 20.09 -23.79
C GLY A 941 1.52 18.93 -22.94
N GLU A 942 0.22 18.62 -22.98
CA GLU A 942 -0.33 17.44 -22.30
C GLU A 942 0.26 16.15 -22.88
N THR A 943 0.48 15.14 -22.04
CA THR A 943 1.04 13.85 -22.44
C THR A 943 0.08 12.71 -22.12
N THR A 944 -0.29 11.93 -23.13
CA THR A 944 -1.09 10.72 -22.95
C THR A 944 -0.41 9.50 -23.59
N PRO A 945 -0.47 8.29 -22.98
CA PRO A 945 0.08 7.07 -23.56
C PRO A 945 -0.42 6.76 -24.97
N GLU A 946 -1.64 7.20 -25.32
CA GLU A 946 -2.25 7.06 -26.64
C GLU A 946 -1.44 7.70 -27.77
N PHE A 947 -0.56 8.65 -27.48
CA PHE A 947 0.34 9.23 -28.48
C PHE A 947 1.36 8.23 -29.04
N ARG A 948 1.52 7.06 -28.41
CA ARG A 948 2.32 5.94 -28.94
C ARG A 948 1.58 5.11 -29.99
N VAL A 949 0.25 5.20 -30.06
CA VAL A 949 -0.60 4.36 -30.94
C VAL A 949 -0.34 4.60 -32.44
N PRO A 950 -0.09 5.83 -32.93
CA PRO A 950 0.22 6.02 -34.35
C PRO A 950 1.50 5.32 -34.80
N TYR A 951 2.50 5.21 -33.92
CA TYR A 951 3.70 4.44 -34.19
C TYR A 951 3.41 2.91 -34.17
N LEU A 952 2.52 2.46 -33.29
CA LEU A 952 2.03 1.07 -33.27
C LEU A 952 1.34 0.67 -34.59
N ILE A 953 0.56 1.56 -35.21
CA ILE A 953 -0.13 1.30 -36.49
C ILE A 953 0.87 0.91 -37.59
N ILE A 954 2.05 1.54 -37.64
CA ILE A 954 3.09 1.22 -38.62
C ILE A 954 3.53 -0.24 -38.47
N GLY A 955 3.78 -0.69 -37.24
CA GLY A 955 4.16 -2.07 -36.96
C GLY A 955 3.06 -3.08 -37.32
N VAL A 956 1.81 -2.76 -36.97
CA VAL A 956 0.64 -3.61 -37.24
C VAL A 956 0.37 -3.77 -38.75
N ILE A 957 0.74 -2.80 -39.59
CA ILE A 957 0.60 -2.90 -41.04
C ILE A 957 1.79 -3.64 -41.67
N LEU A 958 3.02 -3.32 -41.26
CA LEU A 958 4.22 -3.91 -41.85
C LEU A 958 4.32 -5.42 -41.60
N LEU A 959 3.91 -5.89 -40.41
CA LEU A 959 3.98 -7.31 -40.05
C LEU A 959 3.22 -8.23 -41.05
N PRO A 960 1.91 -8.05 -41.30
CA PRO A 960 1.17 -8.89 -42.25
C PRO A 960 1.62 -8.66 -43.70
N VAL A 961 2.01 -7.43 -44.09
CA VAL A 961 2.58 -7.16 -45.42
C VAL A 961 3.85 -7.99 -45.64
N GLY A 962 4.73 -8.04 -44.64
CA GLY A 962 5.93 -8.87 -44.67
C GLY A 962 5.62 -10.36 -44.76
N LEU A 963 4.63 -10.86 -44.00
CA LEU A 963 4.22 -12.28 -44.06
C LEU A 963 3.63 -12.67 -45.42
N PHE A 964 2.77 -11.83 -46.01
CA PHE A 964 2.23 -12.09 -47.35
C PHE A 964 3.34 -12.10 -48.40
N TRP A 965 4.24 -11.12 -48.35
CA TRP A 965 5.37 -11.05 -49.26
C TRP A 965 6.27 -12.28 -49.12
N TYR A 966 6.76 -12.54 -47.90
CA TYR A 966 7.61 -13.68 -47.58
C TYR A 966 6.99 -15.01 -48.04
N GLY A 967 5.74 -15.26 -47.64
CA GLY A 967 5.04 -16.52 -47.94
C GLY A 967 4.85 -16.77 -49.44
N TRP A 968 4.32 -15.79 -50.19
CA TRP A 968 4.06 -15.96 -51.61
C TRP A 968 5.33 -15.90 -52.48
N ALA A 969 6.34 -15.12 -52.07
CA ALA A 969 7.65 -15.16 -52.71
C ALA A 969 8.32 -16.52 -52.55
N ALA A 970 8.26 -17.10 -51.35
CA ALA A 970 8.74 -18.45 -51.06
C ALA A 970 7.98 -19.52 -51.85
N GLU A 971 6.64 -19.46 -51.87
CA GLU A 971 5.80 -20.42 -52.59
C GLU A 971 6.11 -20.46 -54.09
N ARG A 972 6.29 -19.28 -54.71
CA ARG A 972 6.60 -19.16 -56.13
C ARG A 972 8.06 -19.46 -56.48
N GLY A 973 8.92 -19.72 -55.49
CA GLY A 973 10.34 -19.97 -55.74
C GLY A 973 11.06 -18.77 -56.36
N MET A 974 10.71 -17.55 -55.96
CA MET A 974 11.36 -16.34 -56.47
C MET A 974 12.83 -16.26 -56.02
N HIS A 975 13.62 -15.35 -56.60
CA HIS A 975 15.01 -15.17 -56.18
C HIS A 975 15.12 -14.93 -54.66
N TRP A 976 16.05 -15.59 -53.97
CA TRP A 976 16.18 -15.61 -52.51
C TRP A 976 16.16 -14.21 -51.88
N ALA A 977 16.87 -13.24 -52.48
CA ALA A 977 16.91 -11.86 -51.99
C ALA A 977 15.52 -11.20 -51.93
N PHE A 978 14.61 -11.58 -52.81
CA PHE A 978 13.24 -11.05 -52.83
C PHE A 978 12.38 -11.63 -51.69
N VAL A 979 12.62 -12.89 -51.31
CA VAL A 979 11.99 -13.53 -50.14
C VAL A 979 12.53 -12.92 -48.84
N ASP A 980 13.83 -12.68 -48.79
CA ASP A 980 14.53 -12.04 -47.66
C ASP A 980 14.03 -10.62 -47.39
N VAL A 981 13.75 -9.83 -48.43
CA VAL A 981 13.13 -8.51 -48.26
C VAL A 981 11.78 -8.62 -47.54
N GLY A 982 10.95 -9.60 -47.92
CA GLY A 982 9.68 -9.86 -47.22
C GLY A 982 9.90 -10.24 -45.74
N ALA A 983 10.90 -11.09 -45.47
CA ALA A 983 11.26 -11.50 -44.12
C ALA A 983 11.77 -10.32 -43.27
N ALA A 984 12.58 -9.43 -43.84
CA ALA A 984 13.06 -8.21 -43.19
C ALA A 984 11.92 -7.22 -42.87
N ILE A 985 10.95 -7.06 -43.77
CA ILE A 985 9.75 -6.24 -43.54
C ILE A 985 8.93 -6.81 -42.37
N PHE A 986 8.75 -8.13 -42.34
CA PHE A 986 8.05 -8.82 -41.27
C PHE A 986 8.69 -8.60 -39.90
N THR A 987 10.01 -8.80 -39.78
CA THR A 987 10.70 -8.59 -38.49
C THR A 987 10.74 -7.12 -38.09
N CYS A 988 10.87 -6.20 -39.06
CA CYS A 988 10.75 -4.77 -38.82
C CYS A 988 9.39 -4.42 -38.19
N GLY A 989 8.28 -4.87 -38.79
CA GLY A 989 6.94 -4.64 -38.25
C GLY A 989 6.73 -5.25 -36.85
N THR A 990 7.26 -6.46 -36.63
CA THR A 990 7.20 -7.16 -35.34
C THR A 990 7.89 -6.36 -34.22
N PHE A 991 9.10 -5.88 -34.46
CA PHE A 991 9.87 -5.15 -33.44
C PHE A 991 9.36 -3.72 -33.25
N ILE A 992 8.86 -3.04 -34.29
CA ILE A 992 8.15 -1.76 -34.15
C ILE A 992 6.95 -1.93 -33.21
N THR A 993 6.16 -2.99 -33.42
CA THR A 993 5.00 -3.32 -32.57
C THR A 993 5.43 -3.54 -31.11
N GLY A 994 6.48 -4.34 -30.87
CA GLY A 994 7.00 -4.60 -29.53
C GLY A 994 7.55 -3.34 -28.83
N SER A 995 8.28 -2.49 -29.55
CA SER A 995 8.81 -1.23 -29.02
C SER A 995 7.71 -0.23 -28.68
N ALA A 996 6.68 -0.10 -29.53
CA ALA A 996 5.54 0.77 -29.29
C ALA A 996 4.75 0.35 -28.04
N ILE A 997 4.49 -0.96 -27.90
CA ILE A 997 3.82 -1.54 -26.74
C ILE A 997 4.62 -1.30 -25.45
N ASN A 998 5.93 -1.53 -25.49
CA ASN A 998 6.78 -1.32 -24.32
C ASN A 998 6.76 0.16 -23.88
N ALA A 999 6.87 1.10 -24.82
CA ALA A 999 6.74 2.53 -24.54
C ALA A 999 5.36 2.89 -23.94
N TYR A 1000 4.26 2.33 -24.47
CA TYR A 1000 2.92 2.54 -23.93
C TYR A 1000 2.80 2.06 -22.47
N LEU A 1001 3.34 0.88 -22.15
CA LEU A 1001 3.31 0.33 -20.79
C LEU A 1001 4.11 1.17 -19.79
N ILE A 1002 5.22 1.77 -20.24
CA ILE A 1002 6.03 2.68 -19.43
C ILE A 1002 5.27 3.96 -19.12
N ASP A 1003 4.56 4.51 -20.10
CA ASP A 1003 3.84 5.77 -19.94
C ASP A 1003 2.53 5.61 -19.14
N GLU A 1004 1.87 4.45 -19.19
CA GLU A 1004 0.60 4.20 -18.46
C GLU A 1004 0.80 3.74 -17.01
N PHE A 1005 1.77 2.87 -16.73
CA PHE A 1005 1.87 2.22 -15.42
C PHE A 1005 3.00 2.79 -14.57
N LYS A 1006 2.66 3.29 -13.37
CA LYS A 1006 3.63 3.68 -12.33
C LYS A 1006 4.61 2.54 -11.99
N HIS A 1007 4.14 1.30 -12.06
CA HIS A 1007 4.94 0.08 -11.93
C HIS A 1007 5.24 -0.58 -13.29
N ALA A 1008 5.83 0.18 -14.21
CA ALA A 1008 6.13 -0.23 -15.59
C ALA A 1008 6.88 -1.58 -15.72
N ALA A 1009 7.76 -1.90 -14.76
CA ALA A 1009 8.51 -3.17 -14.76
C ALA A 1009 7.59 -4.39 -14.55
N SER A 1010 6.66 -4.32 -13.60
CA SER A 1010 5.70 -5.40 -13.35
C SER A 1010 4.69 -5.54 -14.49
N ALA A 1011 4.25 -4.42 -15.07
CA ALA A 1011 3.38 -4.42 -16.25
C ALA A 1011 4.07 -5.06 -17.47
N SER A 1012 5.34 -4.70 -17.72
CA SER A 1012 6.14 -5.30 -18.79
C SER A 1012 6.34 -6.80 -18.58
N ALA A 1013 6.61 -7.24 -17.34
CA ALA A 1013 6.75 -8.66 -17.02
C ALA A 1013 5.44 -9.44 -17.26
N ALA A 1014 4.30 -8.87 -16.85
CA ALA A 1014 2.98 -9.43 -17.08
C ALA A 1014 2.68 -9.60 -18.58
N ALA A 1015 2.92 -8.57 -19.38
CA ALA A 1015 2.67 -8.61 -20.82
C ALA A 1015 3.59 -9.59 -21.55
N ARG A 1016 4.87 -9.67 -21.15
CA ARG A 1016 5.85 -10.60 -21.76
C ARG A 1016 5.62 -12.06 -21.38
N MET A 1017 4.96 -12.35 -20.27
CA MET A 1017 4.61 -13.72 -19.91
C MET A 1017 3.72 -14.35 -20.99
N LEU A 1018 2.66 -13.65 -21.39
CA LEU A 1018 1.75 -14.14 -22.43
C LEU A 1018 2.49 -14.31 -23.77
N SER A 1019 3.39 -13.40 -24.10
CA SER A 1019 4.18 -13.53 -25.34
C SER A 1019 5.10 -14.73 -25.34
N ASN A 1020 5.78 -15.02 -24.23
CA ASN A 1020 6.65 -16.20 -24.16
C ASN A 1020 5.85 -17.51 -24.19
N VAL A 1021 4.62 -17.54 -23.67
CA VAL A 1021 3.71 -18.69 -23.83
C VAL A 1021 3.33 -18.91 -25.30
N PHE A 1022 3.04 -17.85 -26.04
CA PHE A 1022 2.75 -17.93 -27.48
C PHE A 1022 4.00 -18.32 -28.30
N GLY A 1023 5.16 -17.77 -27.93
CA GLY A 1023 6.45 -18.17 -28.48
C GLY A 1023 6.78 -19.65 -28.24
N PHE A 1024 6.27 -20.24 -27.16
CA PHE A 1024 6.33 -21.68 -26.94
C PHE A 1024 5.33 -22.46 -27.82
N ALA A 1025 4.09 -22.00 -27.90
CA ALA A 1025 3.01 -22.75 -28.54
C ALA A 1025 3.08 -22.76 -30.08
N PHE A 1026 3.47 -21.63 -30.68
CA PHE A 1026 3.35 -21.42 -32.14
C PHE A 1026 4.27 -22.32 -32.98
N PRO A 1027 5.56 -22.51 -32.63
CA PRO A 1027 6.44 -23.40 -33.39
C PRO A 1027 5.99 -24.86 -33.41
N ILE A 1028 5.23 -25.33 -32.41
CA ILE A 1028 4.83 -26.73 -32.26
C ILE A 1028 4.00 -27.22 -33.46
N PHE A 1029 3.16 -26.34 -34.03
CA PHE A 1029 2.33 -26.68 -35.18
C PHE A 1029 2.90 -26.24 -36.54
N ALA A 1030 4.05 -25.55 -36.57
CA ALA A 1030 4.63 -25.01 -37.80
C ALA A 1030 4.87 -26.08 -38.89
N PRO A 1031 5.47 -27.26 -38.58
CA PRO A 1031 5.68 -28.30 -39.58
C PRO A 1031 4.37 -28.81 -40.19
N HIS A 1032 3.34 -29.00 -39.36
CA HIS A 1032 2.04 -29.48 -39.84
C HIS A 1032 1.31 -28.43 -40.68
N LEU A 1033 1.44 -27.16 -40.30
CA LEU A 1033 0.89 -26.02 -41.02
C LEU A 1033 1.46 -25.93 -42.43
N PHE A 1034 2.79 -25.89 -42.57
CA PHE A 1034 3.45 -25.73 -43.86
C PHE A 1034 3.35 -26.97 -44.74
N ASN A 1035 3.36 -28.17 -44.16
CA ASN A 1035 3.17 -29.41 -44.94
C ASN A 1035 1.76 -29.52 -45.55
N ARG A 1036 0.73 -28.94 -44.93
CA ARG A 1036 -0.65 -28.98 -45.45
C ARG A 1036 -1.02 -27.80 -46.34
N LEU A 1037 -0.59 -26.59 -45.99
CA LEU A 1037 -1.00 -25.35 -46.67
C LEU A 1037 0.08 -24.78 -47.60
N GLY A 1038 1.31 -25.28 -47.56
CA GLY A 1038 2.44 -24.64 -48.20
C GLY A 1038 2.87 -23.35 -47.50
N TYR A 1039 3.91 -22.71 -48.01
CA TYR A 1039 4.46 -21.47 -47.44
C TYR A 1039 3.59 -20.26 -47.78
N GLY A 1040 2.92 -20.25 -48.93
CA GLY A 1040 2.03 -19.17 -49.35
C GLY A 1040 0.81 -19.03 -48.44
N TRP A 1041 -0.06 -20.05 -48.46
CA TRP A 1041 -1.28 -20.03 -47.64
C TRP A 1041 -0.99 -20.20 -46.14
N GLY A 1042 0.07 -20.93 -45.77
CA GLY A 1042 0.51 -21.04 -44.37
C GLY A 1042 0.80 -19.66 -43.76
N ASN A 1043 1.65 -18.85 -44.39
CA ASN A 1043 1.93 -17.49 -43.91
C ASN A 1043 0.74 -16.53 -44.09
N SER A 1044 -0.09 -16.73 -45.12
CA SER A 1044 -1.32 -15.92 -45.31
C SER A 1044 -2.33 -16.13 -44.18
N LEU A 1045 -2.53 -17.37 -43.74
CA LEU A 1045 -3.38 -17.68 -42.57
C LEU A 1045 -2.87 -16.96 -41.32
N LEU A 1046 -1.56 -17.02 -41.07
CA LEU A 1046 -0.92 -16.33 -39.95
C LEU A 1046 -1.11 -14.81 -40.03
N ALA A 1047 -0.97 -14.22 -41.22
CA ALA A 1047 -1.21 -12.80 -41.47
C ALA A 1047 -2.67 -12.42 -41.21
N PHE A 1048 -3.65 -13.23 -41.64
CA PHE A 1048 -5.07 -12.98 -41.36
C PHE A 1048 -5.42 -13.07 -39.87
N VAL A 1049 -4.85 -14.03 -39.16
CA VAL A 1049 -5.00 -14.13 -37.69
C VAL A 1049 -4.46 -12.88 -37.02
N PHE A 1050 -3.28 -12.40 -37.44
CA PHE A 1050 -2.72 -11.16 -36.92
C PHE A 1050 -3.56 -9.93 -37.29
N ILE A 1051 -4.08 -9.83 -38.51
CA ILE A 1051 -4.96 -8.74 -38.95
C ILE A 1051 -6.22 -8.69 -38.08
N GLY A 1052 -6.84 -9.84 -37.82
CA GLY A 1052 -8.08 -9.93 -37.03
C GLY A 1052 -7.95 -9.42 -35.60
N VAL A 1053 -6.78 -9.58 -34.97
CA VAL A 1053 -6.53 -9.11 -33.59
C VAL A 1053 -5.77 -7.79 -33.55
N GLY A 1054 -4.81 -7.63 -34.45
CA GLY A 1054 -3.84 -6.55 -34.51
C GLY A 1054 -4.42 -5.25 -35.05
N LEU A 1055 -5.26 -5.25 -36.09
CA LEU A 1055 -5.83 -4.00 -36.64
C LEU A 1055 -6.89 -3.34 -35.73
N PRO A 1056 -7.81 -4.09 -35.09
CA PRO A 1056 -8.80 -3.46 -34.23
C PRO A 1056 -8.18 -2.76 -33.02
N CYS A 1057 -7.07 -3.28 -32.50
CA CYS A 1057 -6.54 -2.83 -31.23
C CYS A 1057 -6.01 -1.37 -31.24
N PRO A 1058 -5.19 -0.90 -32.20
CA PRO A 1058 -4.84 0.51 -32.32
C PRO A 1058 -6.06 1.42 -32.46
N ILE A 1059 -7.10 0.99 -33.18
CA ILE A 1059 -8.35 1.76 -33.33
C ILE A 1059 -9.05 1.87 -31.97
N ILE A 1060 -9.14 0.76 -31.24
CA ILE A 1060 -9.76 0.72 -29.91
C ILE A 1060 -8.97 1.56 -28.91
N LEU A 1061 -7.63 1.49 -28.92
CA LEU A 1061 -6.77 2.31 -28.07
C LEU A 1061 -6.88 3.79 -28.40
N TRP A 1062 -6.99 4.16 -29.68
CA TRP A 1062 -7.10 5.54 -30.10
C TRP A 1062 -8.46 6.16 -29.75
N LEU A 1063 -9.56 5.41 -29.94
CA LEU A 1063 -10.92 5.92 -29.71
C LEU A 1063 -11.40 5.77 -28.26
N TRP A 1064 -11.05 4.67 -27.60
CA TRP A 1064 -11.56 4.31 -26.27
C TRP A 1064 -10.47 4.08 -25.22
N GLY A 1065 -9.19 4.34 -25.55
CA GLY A 1065 -8.06 4.12 -24.64
C GLY A 1065 -8.27 4.72 -23.25
N ALA A 1066 -8.60 6.01 -23.18
CA ALA A 1066 -8.85 6.70 -21.91
C ALA A 1066 -9.98 6.05 -21.07
N ASN A 1067 -11.06 5.63 -21.72
CA ASN A 1067 -12.19 4.97 -21.05
C ASN A 1067 -11.82 3.57 -20.54
N ILE A 1068 -11.06 2.81 -21.33
CA ILE A 1068 -10.59 1.47 -20.95
C ILE A 1068 -9.53 1.56 -19.84
N ARG A 1069 -8.73 2.61 -19.81
CA ARG A 1069 -7.80 2.90 -18.70
C ARG A 1069 -8.50 3.23 -17.39
N ALA A 1070 -9.59 3.99 -17.47
CA ALA A 1070 -10.41 4.30 -16.30
C ALA A 1070 -11.06 3.04 -15.72
N LEU A 1071 -11.45 2.08 -16.57
CA LEU A 1071 -11.95 0.76 -16.17
C LEU A 1071 -10.82 -0.04 -15.50
N GLY A 1072 -10.86 -0.14 -14.17
CA GLY A 1072 -9.91 -0.90 -13.37
C GLY A 1072 -8.99 -0.07 -12.48
N ARG A 1073 -9.04 1.28 -12.56
CA ARG A 1073 -8.47 2.14 -11.51
C ARG A 1073 -9.29 1.95 -10.23
N GLY A 1074 -8.76 1.21 -9.26
CA GLY A 1074 -9.28 1.22 -7.90
C GLY A 1074 -8.99 2.58 -7.26
N ALA A 1075 -9.65 2.91 -6.14
CA ALA A 1075 -9.54 4.18 -5.42
C ALA A 1075 -8.13 4.53 -4.84
N GLN A 1076 -7.07 3.86 -5.33
CA GLN A 1076 -5.67 4.02 -4.93
C GLN A 1076 -4.73 4.38 -6.09
N ASP A 1077 -5.23 4.46 -7.33
CA ASP A 1077 -4.55 5.11 -8.46
C ASP A 1077 -5.04 6.55 -8.60
#